data_AF-A0A066RUM5-F1
#
_entry.id   AF-A0A066RUM5-F1
#
_cell.length_a   1.000
_cell.length_b   1.000
_cell.length_c   1.000
_cell.angle_alpha   90.00
_cell.angle_beta   90.00
_cell.angle_gamma   90.00
#
_symmetry.space_group_name_H-M   'P 1'
#
loop_
_entity.id
_entity.type
_entity.pdbx_description
1 polymer ?
#
loop_
_entity_poly.entity_id
_entity_poly.type
_entity_poly.pdbx_seq_one_letter_code
_entity_poly.pdbx_strand_id
1 'polypeptide(L)'
;LIALFESNTKGLKLSAEQHTAMVQLLKDSLTGVSDEAAATKLREQIEGVAKQLSESGNTSAPVINLNGGNLTQEDVVRILAEQQTAAEKEKADQAKKLTDKVKIFTDAIDAAEGLSDEVKTELKEAKDLISAEMSDDQVKKFAENQITHGNQKMVGIQLSGLGFGSAAGSLTQTPDQQRESLQLQQQIHANLRQTNTYSLGQLSLMEEKDLPVFAQQVLAEFDRLNHHRIHQERLVLTGQGSANVISDTDLPVSVQREVIREALSDLNVLQLVQTLTDFSASATTNIPYEMRDVSAVLGDGIVFENGTIPKVKNSQRMDLAYVLPMKVAFEVSNELMHFSRSSAINWDAWGRNVATASRIIKELVARRIMNSMQRVSDSYLAASVADEDIATQLQDKALFRTTQFPVVAQHQQYDLQGNTIGAPENPIVLLINGSEVKPWDGSGQQAAGTYYVVRSYNLGQFALVDESGVPKAVTAANAKISYNYATNIQKVDSDVPNGLSPEKHYNKLMQAIGRRKAIMKDDRFVTPDFLIMSNTLNDTCTNAEQFIVSQRRDGTRTNAQGDLEAVKSLPAYSTNAPGTHLGDERILMGQRGALTYTVVKPYTLSEMQEARDSNGQLKGGKEAYGEEYNAIHCPKPIRNRFTSVLFYSASGR
;
A
#
# COMPACT_ATOMS: atom_id res chain seq x y z
N LEU A 1 -1.73 -20.23 91.94
CA LEU A 1 -0.65 -21.25 92.06
C LEU A 1 0.75 -20.68 91.85
N ILE A 2 1.04 -19.97 90.76
CA ILE A 2 2.38 -19.39 90.50
C ILE A 2 2.83 -18.41 91.60
N ALA A 3 1.99 -17.47 92.01
CA ALA A 3 2.31 -16.53 93.10
C ALA A 3 2.57 -17.23 94.45
N LEU A 4 1.87 -18.35 94.71
CA LEU A 4 2.07 -19.16 95.92
C LEU A 4 3.41 -19.90 95.88
N PHE A 5 3.78 -20.42 94.71
CA PHE A 5 5.08 -21.04 94.47
C PHE A 5 6.24 -20.04 94.62
N GLU A 6 6.12 -18.83 94.05
CA GLU A 6 7.10 -17.75 94.21
C GLU A 6 7.26 -17.34 95.68
N SER A 7 6.17 -17.29 96.45
CA SER A 7 6.24 -17.01 97.88
C SER A 7 6.97 -18.11 98.67
N ASN A 8 6.71 -19.38 98.36
CA ASN A 8 7.32 -20.52 99.05
C ASN A 8 8.80 -20.70 98.71
N THR A 9 9.20 -20.35 97.48
CA THR A 9 10.58 -20.54 97.00
C THR A 9 11.51 -19.37 97.35
N LYS A 10 10.97 -18.17 97.64
CA LYS A 10 11.74 -17.01 98.14
C LYS A 10 12.47 -17.24 99.47
N GLY A 11 12.00 -18.18 100.29
CA GLY A 11 12.63 -18.55 101.56
C GLY A 11 13.79 -19.55 101.44
N LEU A 12 14.04 -20.09 100.25
CA LEU A 12 15.09 -21.09 99.99
C LEU A 12 16.40 -20.41 99.58
N LYS A 13 17.55 -21.02 99.90
CA LYS A 13 18.90 -20.54 99.51
C LYS A 13 19.20 -20.84 98.02
N LEU A 14 18.33 -20.39 97.12
CA LEU A 14 18.50 -20.51 95.67
C LEU A 14 19.13 -19.23 95.09
N SER A 15 19.90 -19.35 94.01
CA SER A 15 20.35 -18.16 93.26
C SER A 15 19.18 -17.51 92.52
N ALA A 16 19.31 -16.21 92.19
CA ALA A 16 18.26 -15.49 91.45
C ALA A 16 17.95 -16.12 90.08
N GLU A 17 18.96 -16.70 89.43
CA GLU A 17 18.83 -17.42 88.17
C GLU A 17 18.08 -18.75 88.35
N GLN A 18 18.39 -19.52 89.39
CA GLN A 18 17.69 -20.76 89.73
C GLN A 18 16.22 -20.51 90.08
N HIS A 19 15.93 -19.45 90.84
CA HIS A 19 14.57 -19.06 91.16
C HIS A 19 13.77 -18.72 89.89
N THR A 20 14.36 -17.93 89.00
CA THR A 20 13.70 -17.54 87.73
C THR A 20 13.43 -18.75 86.84
N ALA A 21 14.38 -19.67 86.71
CA ALA A 21 14.23 -20.90 85.92
C ALA A 21 13.12 -21.81 86.48
N MET A 22 13.00 -21.96 87.80
CA MET A 22 11.96 -22.79 88.43
C MET A 22 10.56 -22.19 88.28
N VAL A 23 10.44 -20.86 88.37
CA VAL A 23 9.17 -20.17 88.11
C VAL A 23 8.75 -20.32 86.66
N GLN A 24 9.70 -20.22 85.72
CA GLN A 24 9.40 -20.41 84.30
C GLN A 24 9.00 -21.86 84.00
N LEU A 25 9.70 -22.85 84.57
CA LEU A 25 9.32 -24.27 84.44
C LEU A 25 7.89 -24.52 84.91
N LEU A 26 7.49 -23.95 86.05
CA LEU A 26 6.11 -24.10 86.54
C LEU A 26 5.11 -23.43 85.60
N LYS A 27 5.41 -22.24 85.06
CA LYS A 27 4.54 -21.56 84.09
C LYS A 27 4.33 -22.42 82.85
N ASP A 28 5.42 -22.94 82.28
CA ASP A 28 5.38 -23.74 81.06
C ASP A 28 4.64 -25.06 81.31
N SER A 29 4.88 -25.70 82.47
CA SER A 29 4.25 -26.99 82.81
C SER A 29 2.76 -26.86 83.19
N LEU A 30 2.28 -25.66 83.53
CA LEU A 30 0.86 -25.40 83.78
C LEU A 30 0.08 -25.05 82.51
N THR A 31 0.76 -24.81 81.38
CA THR A 31 0.10 -24.49 80.11
C THR A 31 -0.70 -25.69 79.61
N GLY A 32 -2.03 -25.58 79.58
CA GLY A 32 -2.93 -26.65 79.10
C GLY A 32 -3.44 -27.62 80.17
N VAL A 33 -3.10 -27.42 81.45
CA VAL A 33 -3.65 -28.21 82.57
C VAL A 33 -4.89 -27.50 83.13
N SER A 34 -6.08 -28.09 82.95
CA SER A 34 -7.36 -27.55 83.42
C SER A 34 -7.84 -28.14 84.76
N ASP A 35 -7.24 -29.23 85.24
CA ASP A 35 -7.56 -29.85 86.53
C ASP A 35 -6.74 -29.22 87.68
N GLU A 36 -7.45 -28.64 88.66
CA GLU A 36 -6.88 -27.96 89.82
C GLU A 36 -6.10 -28.91 90.75
N ALA A 37 -6.52 -30.19 90.84
CA ALA A 37 -5.82 -31.19 91.63
C ALA A 37 -4.47 -31.57 91.01
N ALA A 38 -4.44 -31.76 89.69
CA ALA A 38 -3.22 -32.03 88.93
C ALA A 38 -2.24 -30.84 88.95
N ALA A 39 -2.75 -29.61 88.77
CA ALA A 39 -1.95 -28.40 88.84
C ALA A 39 -1.30 -28.18 90.21
N THR A 40 -2.01 -28.54 91.29
CA THR A 40 -1.49 -28.45 92.66
C THR A 40 -0.40 -29.48 92.93
N LYS A 41 -0.58 -30.73 92.49
CA LYS A 41 0.43 -31.79 92.63
C LYS A 41 1.72 -31.48 91.86
N LEU A 42 1.58 -30.92 90.65
CA LEU A 42 2.72 -30.50 89.83
C LEU A 42 3.52 -29.36 90.48
N ARG A 43 2.82 -28.37 91.04
CA ARG A 43 3.44 -27.31 91.84
C ARG A 43 4.24 -27.87 93.02
N GLU A 44 3.68 -28.83 93.75
CA GLU A 44 4.33 -29.44 94.92
C GLU A 44 5.56 -30.27 94.52
N GLN A 45 5.51 -30.98 93.41
CA GLN A 45 6.66 -31.72 92.86
C GLN A 45 7.81 -30.77 92.50
N ILE A 46 7.51 -29.67 91.79
CA ILE A 46 8.51 -28.67 91.42
C ILE A 46 9.04 -27.94 92.68
N GLU A 47 8.19 -27.73 93.70
CA GLU A 47 8.62 -27.16 94.99
C GLU A 47 9.57 -28.10 95.75
N GLY A 48 9.33 -29.42 95.68
CA GLY A 48 10.23 -30.43 96.21
C GLY A 48 11.61 -30.43 95.54
N VAL A 49 11.64 -30.30 94.20
CA VAL A 49 12.89 -30.17 93.44
C VAL A 49 13.64 -28.88 93.82
N ALA A 50 12.94 -27.77 93.99
CA ALA A 50 13.54 -26.51 94.44
C ALA A 50 14.17 -26.62 95.84
N LYS A 51 13.55 -27.36 96.77
CA LYS A 51 14.12 -27.64 98.10
C LYS A 51 15.39 -28.48 98.01
N GLN A 52 15.39 -29.58 97.27
CA GLN A 52 16.57 -30.42 97.06
C GLN A 52 17.73 -29.64 96.43
N LEU A 53 17.43 -28.78 95.45
CA LEU A 53 18.44 -27.93 94.82
C LEU A 53 19.04 -26.94 95.83
N SER A 54 18.21 -26.34 96.69
CA SER A 54 18.67 -25.41 97.74
C SER A 54 19.55 -26.07 98.80
N GLU A 55 19.37 -27.37 99.05
CA GLU A 55 20.15 -28.15 100.03
C GLU A 55 21.47 -28.68 99.43
N SER A 56 21.56 -28.79 98.11
CA SER A 56 22.74 -29.34 97.41
C SER A 56 23.96 -28.40 97.38
N GLY A 57 23.79 -27.11 97.67
CA GLY A 57 24.87 -26.11 97.67
C GLY A 57 25.48 -25.78 96.29
N ASN A 58 24.91 -26.30 95.19
CA ASN A 58 25.37 -26.05 93.83
C ASN A 58 24.76 -24.75 93.28
N THR A 59 25.61 -23.80 92.87
CA THR A 59 25.20 -22.47 92.36
C THR A 59 25.05 -22.40 90.84
N SER A 60 25.30 -23.50 90.13
CA SER A 60 25.16 -23.58 88.67
C SER A 60 23.68 -23.64 88.26
N ALA A 61 23.33 -23.01 87.13
CA ALA A 61 21.98 -23.07 86.58
C ALA A 61 21.62 -24.53 86.19
N PRO A 62 20.49 -25.09 86.68
CA PRO A 62 20.09 -26.45 86.32
C PRO A 62 19.66 -26.51 84.86
N VAL A 63 20.30 -27.38 84.07
CA VAL A 63 19.78 -27.80 82.76
C VAL A 63 18.66 -28.80 83.00
N ILE A 64 17.42 -28.37 82.81
CA ILE A 64 16.23 -29.20 83.05
C ILE A 64 15.86 -29.89 81.74
N ASN A 65 16.27 -31.15 81.59
CA ASN A 65 15.78 -32.01 80.50
C ASN A 65 14.47 -32.66 80.93
N LEU A 66 13.35 -32.22 80.35
CA LEU A 66 12.06 -32.89 80.44
C LEU A 66 12.12 -34.21 79.68
N ASN A 67 12.55 -35.28 80.33
CA ASN A 67 12.32 -36.64 79.85
C ASN A 67 11.01 -37.17 80.42
N GLY A 68 9.98 -37.24 79.58
CA GLY A 68 8.87 -38.19 79.76
C GLY A 68 7.47 -37.61 79.64
N GLY A 69 6.81 -37.96 78.53
CA GLY A 69 5.36 -37.83 78.35
C GLY A 69 4.95 -38.17 76.92
N ASN A 70 4.87 -39.46 76.60
CA ASN A 70 4.39 -39.96 75.31
C ASN A 70 3.02 -39.34 74.97
N LEU A 71 2.90 -38.70 73.80
CA LEU A 71 1.64 -38.28 73.22
C LEU A 71 0.68 -39.48 73.22
N THR A 72 -0.42 -39.39 73.95
CA THR A 72 -1.45 -40.44 73.92
C THR A 72 -2.19 -40.38 72.60
N GLN A 73 -2.80 -41.48 72.17
CA GLN A 73 -3.59 -41.54 70.93
C GLN A 73 -4.73 -40.50 70.93
N GLU A 74 -5.29 -40.17 72.09
CA GLU A 74 -6.32 -39.14 72.26
C GLU A 74 -5.77 -37.72 72.04
N ASP A 75 -4.53 -37.44 72.47
CA ASP A 75 -3.87 -36.15 72.23
C ASP A 75 -3.54 -35.92 70.77
N VAL A 76 -3.08 -36.96 70.06
CA VAL A 76 -2.82 -36.89 68.61
C VAL A 76 -4.11 -36.67 67.83
N VAL A 77 -5.20 -37.37 68.18
CA VAL A 77 -6.51 -37.20 67.53
C VAL A 77 -7.06 -35.79 67.77
N ARG A 78 -6.90 -35.23 68.97
CA ARG A 78 -7.30 -33.84 69.26
C ARG A 78 -6.48 -32.82 68.47
N ILE A 79 -5.16 -32.96 68.41
CA ILE A 79 -4.30 -32.06 67.64
C ILE A 79 -4.59 -32.16 66.13
N LEU A 80 -4.88 -33.36 65.61
CA LEU A 80 -5.28 -33.55 64.21
C LEU A 80 -6.67 -32.96 63.93
N ALA A 81 -7.61 -33.08 64.86
CA ALA A 81 -8.94 -32.50 64.75
C ALA A 81 -8.91 -30.96 64.84
N GLU A 82 -8.05 -30.40 65.69
CA GLU A 82 -7.80 -28.95 65.78
C GLU A 82 -7.09 -28.43 64.52
N GLN A 83 -6.14 -29.17 63.95
CA GLN A 83 -5.55 -28.84 62.65
C GLN A 83 -6.54 -28.95 61.49
N GLN A 84 -7.41 -29.97 61.48
CA GLN A 84 -8.44 -30.11 60.46
C GLN A 84 -9.46 -28.97 60.54
N THR A 85 -9.92 -28.60 61.73
CA THR A 85 -10.84 -27.47 61.91
C THR A 85 -10.18 -26.12 61.60
N ALA A 86 -8.89 -25.93 61.89
CA ALA A 86 -8.15 -24.74 61.47
C ALA A 86 -7.97 -24.68 59.93
N ALA A 87 -7.62 -25.79 59.29
CA ALA A 87 -7.46 -25.88 57.85
C ALA A 87 -8.80 -25.73 57.09
N GLU A 88 -9.90 -26.25 57.63
CA GLU A 88 -11.24 -26.04 57.09
C GLU A 88 -11.69 -24.59 57.20
N LYS A 89 -11.35 -23.91 58.32
CA LYS A 89 -11.63 -22.49 58.51
C LYS A 89 -10.81 -21.61 57.55
N GLU A 90 -9.53 -21.90 57.34
CA GLU A 90 -8.71 -21.17 56.35
C GLU A 90 -9.20 -21.37 54.91
N LYS A 91 -9.61 -22.59 54.55
CA LYS A 91 -10.23 -22.86 53.23
C LYS A 91 -11.56 -22.14 53.06
N ALA A 92 -12.39 -22.10 54.10
CA ALA A 92 -13.65 -21.36 54.08
C ALA A 92 -13.43 -19.84 53.93
N ASP A 93 -12.42 -19.29 54.62
CA ASP A 93 -12.06 -17.88 54.53
C ASP A 93 -11.48 -17.52 53.15
N GLN A 94 -10.67 -18.39 52.53
CA GLN A 94 -10.18 -18.22 51.16
C GLN A 94 -11.31 -18.31 50.12
N ALA A 95 -12.24 -19.25 50.27
CA ALA A 95 -13.39 -19.37 49.38
C ALA A 95 -14.31 -18.14 49.46
N LYS A 96 -14.49 -17.57 50.67
CA LYS A 96 -15.24 -16.34 50.87
C LYS A 96 -14.56 -15.14 50.22
N LYS A 97 -13.24 -14.98 50.41
CA LYS A 97 -12.45 -13.93 49.74
C LYS A 97 -12.55 -14.02 48.22
N LEU A 98 -12.40 -15.21 47.64
CA LEU A 98 -12.52 -15.41 46.20
C LEU A 98 -13.92 -15.02 45.70
N THR A 99 -14.97 -15.42 46.42
CA THR A 99 -16.36 -15.07 46.09
C THR A 99 -16.57 -13.55 46.09
N ASP A 100 -16.05 -12.84 47.09
CA ASP A 100 -16.13 -11.39 47.18
C ASP A 100 -15.40 -10.70 46.01
N LYS A 101 -14.24 -11.22 45.59
CA LYS A 101 -13.48 -10.68 44.43
C LYS A 101 -14.19 -10.92 43.11
N VAL A 102 -14.70 -12.13 42.89
CA VAL A 102 -15.50 -12.46 41.70
C VAL A 102 -16.72 -11.55 41.62
N LYS A 103 -17.36 -11.27 42.76
CA LYS A 103 -18.49 -10.34 42.83
C LYS A 103 -18.10 -8.92 42.42
N ILE A 104 -16.97 -8.39 42.90
CA ILE A 104 -16.48 -7.05 42.48
C ILE A 104 -16.29 -6.98 40.96
N PHE A 105 -15.77 -8.05 40.34
CA PHE A 105 -15.59 -8.13 38.89
C PHE A 105 -16.92 -8.20 38.13
N THR A 106 -17.84 -9.07 38.55
CA THR A 106 -19.14 -9.22 37.88
C THR A 106 -20.00 -7.96 37.99
N ASP A 107 -20.02 -7.33 39.16
CA ASP A 107 -20.79 -6.12 39.42
C ASP A 107 -20.25 -4.95 38.56
N ALA A 108 -18.93 -4.88 38.34
CA ALA A 108 -18.32 -3.88 37.48
C ALA A 108 -18.69 -4.05 35.99
N ILE A 109 -18.76 -5.30 35.49
CA ILE A 109 -19.20 -5.58 34.12
C ILE A 109 -20.71 -5.30 33.96
N ASP A 110 -21.52 -5.61 34.96
CA ASP A 110 -22.96 -5.34 34.93
C ASP A 110 -23.28 -3.85 34.89
N ALA A 111 -22.53 -3.05 35.65
CA ALA A 111 -22.66 -1.60 35.69
C ALA A 111 -22.17 -0.89 34.41
N ALA A 112 -21.50 -1.58 33.49
CA ALA A 112 -21.02 -0.99 32.24
C ALA A 112 -22.19 -0.66 31.28
N GLU A 113 -22.29 0.61 30.89
CA GLU A 113 -23.26 1.09 29.90
C GLU A 113 -22.74 0.87 28.47
N GLY A 114 -23.62 0.51 27.53
CA GLY A 114 -23.28 0.35 26.11
C GLY A 114 -22.95 -1.07 25.63
N LEU A 115 -22.87 -2.05 26.53
CA LEU A 115 -22.68 -3.48 26.21
C LEU A 115 -24.02 -4.22 26.18
N SER A 116 -24.21 -5.14 25.22
CA SER A 116 -25.38 -6.04 25.20
C SER A 116 -25.28 -7.12 26.28
N ASP A 117 -26.43 -7.69 26.69
CA ASP A 117 -26.49 -8.74 27.72
C ASP A 117 -25.73 -10.01 27.33
N GLU A 118 -25.68 -10.32 26.02
CA GLU A 118 -24.90 -11.43 25.47
C GLU A 118 -23.39 -11.21 25.66
N VAL A 119 -22.89 -10.01 25.34
CA VAL A 119 -21.47 -9.65 25.51
C VAL A 119 -21.10 -9.60 26.99
N LYS A 120 -21.98 -9.08 27.86
CA LYS A 120 -21.76 -9.09 29.32
C LYS A 120 -21.64 -10.50 29.87
N THR A 121 -22.38 -11.46 29.33
CA THR A 121 -22.32 -12.86 29.77
C THR A 121 -20.98 -13.50 29.41
N GLU A 122 -20.50 -13.27 28.19
CA GLU A 122 -19.20 -13.76 27.70
C GLU A 122 -18.02 -13.17 28.48
N LEU A 123 -18.02 -11.85 28.73
CA LEU A 123 -16.93 -11.21 29.48
C LEU A 123 -16.81 -11.73 30.92
N LYS A 124 -17.92 -12.20 31.51
CA LYS A 124 -17.92 -12.79 32.86
C LYS A 124 -17.31 -14.18 32.92
N GLU A 125 -17.09 -14.86 31.80
CA GLU A 125 -16.38 -16.16 31.78
C GLU A 125 -14.93 -16.02 32.24
N ALA A 126 -14.34 -14.83 32.09
CA ALA A 126 -12.99 -14.52 32.58
C ALA A 126 -12.87 -14.50 34.12
N LYS A 127 -13.96 -14.71 34.87
CA LYS A 127 -13.95 -14.82 36.34
C LYS A 127 -13.02 -15.92 36.85
N ASP A 128 -12.76 -16.96 36.05
CA ASP A 128 -11.91 -18.10 36.42
C ASP A 128 -10.42 -17.71 36.53
N LEU A 129 -10.04 -16.54 36.01
CA LEU A 129 -8.69 -15.99 36.12
C LEU A 129 -8.48 -15.16 37.40
N ILE A 130 -9.52 -14.97 38.20
CA ILE A 130 -9.44 -14.23 39.47
C ILE A 130 -8.97 -15.19 40.57
N SER A 131 -7.93 -14.79 41.30
CA SER A 131 -7.45 -15.53 42.48
C SER A 131 -7.72 -14.76 43.77
N ALA A 132 -7.78 -15.47 44.90
CA ALA A 132 -8.04 -14.89 46.21
C ALA A 132 -6.98 -13.87 46.68
N GLU A 133 -5.77 -13.94 46.09
CA GLU A 133 -4.63 -13.08 46.42
C GLU A 133 -4.61 -11.75 45.64
N MET A 134 -5.50 -11.57 44.67
CA MET A 134 -5.58 -10.32 43.91
C MET A 134 -6.11 -9.17 44.77
N SER A 135 -5.51 -7.98 44.64
CA SER A 135 -6.04 -6.78 45.28
C SER A 135 -7.35 -6.33 44.61
N ASP A 136 -8.20 -5.60 45.34
CA ASP A 136 -9.46 -5.08 44.76
C ASP A 136 -9.20 -4.18 43.55
N ASP A 137 -8.11 -3.41 43.57
CA ASP A 137 -7.69 -2.55 42.45
C ASP A 137 -7.25 -3.36 41.23
N GLN A 138 -6.60 -4.51 41.42
CA GLN A 138 -6.23 -5.42 40.32
C GLN A 138 -7.47 -6.03 39.67
N VAL A 139 -8.46 -6.42 40.48
CA VAL A 139 -9.73 -6.97 39.98
C VAL A 139 -10.54 -5.91 39.23
N LYS A 140 -10.58 -4.67 39.72
CA LYS A 140 -11.23 -3.54 39.01
C LYS A 140 -10.54 -3.21 37.69
N LYS A 141 -9.22 -3.11 37.66
CA LYS A 141 -8.46 -2.90 36.40
C LYS A 141 -8.66 -4.04 35.41
N PHE A 142 -8.78 -5.27 35.90
CA PHE A 142 -9.10 -6.42 35.06
C PHE A 142 -10.51 -6.30 34.47
N ALA A 143 -11.51 -5.89 35.26
CA ALA A 143 -12.86 -5.60 34.77
C ALA A 143 -12.87 -4.46 33.73
N GLU A 144 -12.15 -3.36 33.97
CA GLU A 144 -12.02 -2.25 33.01
C GLU A 144 -11.41 -2.69 31.67
N ASN A 145 -10.41 -3.58 31.70
CA ASN A 145 -9.83 -4.16 30.49
C ASN A 145 -10.87 -5.00 29.73
N GLN A 146 -11.63 -5.85 30.43
CA GLN A 146 -12.70 -6.64 29.82
C GLN A 146 -13.82 -5.77 29.22
N ILE A 147 -14.22 -4.70 29.92
CA ILE A 147 -15.21 -3.73 29.41
C ILE A 147 -14.69 -3.03 28.14
N THR A 148 -13.39 -2.69 28.10
CA THR A 148 -12.75 -2.10 26.91
C THR A 148 -12.80 -3.05 25.72
N HIS A 149 -12.50 -4.34 25.92
CA HIS A 149 -12.66 -5.37 24.90
C HIS A 149 -14.11 -5.54 24.45
N GLY A 150 -15.06 -5.52 25.38
CA GLY A 150 -16.49 -5.55 25.08
C GLY A 150 -16.94 -4.40 24.18
N ASN A 151 -16.49 -3.19 24.49
CA ASN A 151 -16.83 -1.99 23.72
C ASN A 151 -16.29 -2.06 22.29
N GLN A 152 -15.08 -2.57 22.09
CA GLN A 152 -14.52 -2.81 20.76
C GLN A 152 -15.35 -3.83 19.96
N LYS A 153 -15.84 -4.89 20.62
CA LYS A 153 -16.70 -5.90 20.00
C LYS A 153 -18.06 -5.33 19.60
N MET A 154 -18.67 -4.51 20.45
CA MET A 154 -19.93 -3.81 20.15
C MET A 154 -19.81 -2.87 18.95
N VAL A 155 -18.69 -2.15 18.83
CA VAL A 155 -18.40 -1.33 17.64
C VAL A 155 -18.32 -2.20 16.38
N GLY A 156 -17.68 -3.38 16.46
CA GLY A 156 -17.65 -4.33 15.35
C GLY A 156 -19.03 -4.83 14.93
N ILE A 157 -19.91 -5.15 15.89
CA ILE A 157 -21.29 -5.56 15.65
C ILE A 157 -22.10 -4.42 15.00
N GLN A 158 -21.95 -3.19 15.50
CA GLN A 158 -22.60 -2.01 14.93
C GLN A 158 -22.11 -1.71 13.51
N LEU A 159 -20.81 -1.81 13.25
CA LEU A 159 -20.25 -1.65 11.90
C LEU A 159 -20.80 -2.71 10.94
N SER A 160 -20.88 -3.97 11.39
CA SER A 160 -21.47 -5.07 10.64
C SER A 160 -22.96 -4.85 10.35
N GLY A 161 -23.71 -4.30 11.32
CA GLY A 161 -25.13 -3.94 11.16
C GLY A 161 -25.35 -2.76 10.19
N LEU A 162 -24.35 -1.89 10.01
CA LEU A 162 -24.37 -0.80 9.04
C LEU A 162 -23.99 -1.22 7.61
N GLY A 163 -23.82 -2.52 7.36
CA GLY A 163 -23.52 -3.07 6.03
C GLY A 163 -22.03 -3.08 5.68
N PHE A 164 -21.14 -2.74 6.62
CA PHE A 164 -19.71 -3.01 6.48
C PHE A 164 -19.46 -4.47 6.86
N GLY A 165 -19.59 -5.37 5.88
CA GLY A 165 -19.35 -6.79 6.09
C GLY A 165 -17.96 -7.06 6.66
N SER A 166 -17.87 -7.96 7.64
CA SER A 166 -16.60 -8.52 8.11
C SER A 166 -15.90 -9.21 6.94
N ALA A 167 -14.79 -8.66 6.47
CA ALA A 167 -13.94 -9.38 5.53
C ALA A 167 -13.43 -10.65 6.22
N ALA A 168 -13.50 -11.78 5.53
CA ALA A 168 -12.82 -13.00 5.96
C ALA A 168 -11.30 -12.76 5.82
N GLY A 169 -10.64 -12.50 6.94
CA GLY A 169 -9.21 -12.17 7.03
C GLY A 169 -8.94 -11.16 8.14
N SER A 170 -7.72 -11.12 8.66
CA SER A 170 -7.30 -10.17 9.70
C SER A 170 -7.45 -8.72 9.21
N LEU A 171 -8.61 -8.11 9.42
CA LEU A 171 -8.83 -6.68 9.32
C LEU A 171 -8.29 -5.99 10.57
N THR A 172 -6.98 -5.91 10.66
CA THR A 172 -6.31 -5.04 11.62
C THR A 172 -5.42 -4.10 10.85
N GLN A 173 -5.96 -3.14 10.10
CA GLN A 173 -5.22 -1.88 9.97
C GLN A 173 -5.27 -1.20 11.35
N THR A 174 -4.45 -1.67 12.29
CA THR A 174 -4.17 -0.86 13.47
C THR A 174 -3.30 0.31 13.00
N PRO A 175 -3.45 1.51 13.60
CA PRO A 175 -2.52 2.63 13.37
C PRO A 175 -1.04 2.23 13.52
N ASP A 176 -0.74 1.15 14.26
CA ASP A 176 0.60 0.60 14.42
C ASP A 176 1.15 -0.05 13.14
N GLN A 177 0.34 -0.67 12.27
CA GLN A 177 0.84 -1.25 11.01
C GLN A 177 1.36 -0.18 10.04
N GLN A 178 0.65 0.94 9.92
CA GLN A 178 1.10 2.08 9.11
C GLN A 178 2.32 2.76 9.72
N ARG A 179 2.43 2.79 11.06
CA ARG A 179 3.62 3.32 11.73
C ARG A 179 4.86 2.50 11.43
N GLU A 180 4.75 1.18 11.33
CA GLU A 180 5.89 0.31 11.02
C GLU A 180 6.44 0.54 9.62
N SER A 181 5.58 0.66 8.59
CA SER A 181 6.04 0.93 7.22
C SER A 181 6.64 2.33 7.07
N LEU A 182 6.12 3.33 7.80
CA LEU A 182 6.66 4.68 7.90
C LEU A 182 8.02 4.73 8.61
N GLN A 183 8.19 4.01 9.72
CA GLN A 183 9.47 3.94 10.43
C GLN A 183 10.56 3.29 9.57
N LEU A 184 10.21 2.20 8.88
CA LEU A 184 11.12 1.53 7.93
C LEU A 184 11.54 2.48 6.81
N GLN A 185 10.59 3.23 6.25
CA GLN A 185 10.88 4.26 5.25
C GLN A 185 11.81 5.35 5.77
N GLN A 186 11.58 5.87 6.98
CA GLN A 186 12.42 6.94 7.53
C GLN A 186 13.88 6.50 7.66
N GLN A 187 14.13 5.27 8.09
CA GLN A 187 15.48 4.71 8.17
C GLN A 187 16.12 4.59 6.79
N ILE A 188 15.35 4.16 5.80
CA ILE A 188 15.83 4.01 4.42
C ILE A 188 16.12 5.36 3.78
N HIS A 189 15.23 6.33 3.92
CA HIS A 189 15.41 7.69 3.42
C HIS A 189 16.65 8.35 4.02
N ALA A 190 16.90 8.14 5.32
CA ALA A 190 18.09 8.67 5.98
C ALA A 190 19.39 8.14 5.32
N ASN A 191 19.41 6.88 4.88
CA ASN A 191 20.55 6.28 4.21
C ASN A 191 20.61 6.63 2.71
N LEU A 192 19.48 6.66 2.00
CA LEU A 192 19.43 7.07 0.58
C LEU A 192 19.89 8.50 0.36
N ARG A 193 19.56 9.41 1.28
CA ARG A 193 20.01 10.80 1.24
C ARG A 193 21.53 10.94 1.31
N GLN A 194 22.24 9.91 1.81
CA GLN A 194 23.70 9.88 1.86
C GLN A 194 24.34 9.31 0.58
N THR A 195 23.55 8.86 -0.39
CA THR A 195 24.06 8.30 -1.65
C THR A 195 24.37 9.36 -2.70
N ASN A 196 25.31 9.05 -3.60
CA ASN A 196 25.62 9.94 -4.74
C ASN A 196 24.41 10.07 -5.68
N THR A 197 23.59 9.04 -5.81
CA THR A 197 22.36 9.03 -6.63
C THR A 197 21.37 10.12 -6.19
N TYR A 198 21.19 10.31 -4.88
CA TYR A 198 20.37 11.40 -4.35
C TYR A 198 21.05 12.76 -4.57
N SER A 199 22.37 12.86 -4.32
CA SER A 199 23.13 14.10 -4.57
C SER A 199 23.09 14.55 -6.03
N LEU A 200 22.92 13.61 -6.97
CA LEU A 200 22.80 13.86 -8.41
C LEU A 200 21.35 14.16 -8.84
N GLY A 201 20.37 14.16 -7.92
CA GLY A 201 18.97 14.44 -8.20
C GLY A 201 18.23 13.33 -8.96
N GLN A 202 18.76 12.10 -8.96
CA GLN A 202 18.11 10.95 -9.63
C GLN A 202 17.05 10.26 -8.77
N LEU A 203 16.92 10.66 -7.50
CA LEU A 203 15.91 10.19 -6.55
C LEU A 203 15.22 11.40 -5.92
N SER A 204 13.89 11.45 -5.95
CA SER A 204 13.09 12.52 -5.35
C SER A 204 12.94 12.35 -3.83
N LEU A 205 12.71 11.11 -3.37
CA LEU A 205 12.46 10.74 -1.97
C LEU A 205 11.40 11.63 -1.30
N MET A 206 10.30 11.91 -1.99
CA MET A 206 9.18 12.69 -1.45
C MET A 206 8.64 12.05 -0.16
N GLU A 207 8.35 12.89 0.84
CA GLU A 207 7.72 12.45 2.07
C GLU A 207 6.27 12.04 1.82
N GLU A 208 5.75 11.11 2.62
CA GLU A 208 4.43 10.51 2.37
C GLU A 208 3.29 11.54 2.36
N LYS A 209 3.42 12.60 3.18
CA LYS A 209 2.48 13.74 3.21
C LYS A 209 2.43 14.55 1.90
N ASP A 210 3.53 14.55 1.15
CA ASP A 210 3.67 15.33 -0.10
C ASP A 210 3.40 14.44 -1.33
N LEU A 211 3.19 13.13 -1.15
CA LEU A 211 2.82 12.22 -2.22
C LEU A 211 1.40 12.49 -2.75
N PRO A 212 1.16 12.26 -4.05
CA PRO A 212 -0.19 12.22 -4.59
C PRO A 212 -1.07 11.20 -3.83
N VAL A 213 -2.33 11.56 -3.58
CA VAL A 213 -3.31 10.69 -2.87
C VAL A 213 -3.37 9.29 -3.48
N PHE A 214 -3.33 9.20 -4.81
CA PHE A 214 -3.29 7.92 -5.51
C PHE A 214 -2.07 7.07 -5.14
N ALA A 215 -0.87 7.67 -5.08
CA ALA A 215 0.33 6.94 -4.68
C ALA A 215 0.24 6.46 -3.22
N GLN A 216 -0.35 7.26 -2.33
CA GLN A 216 -0.62 6.86 -0.95
C GLN A 216 -1.58 5.66 -0.88
N GLN A 217 -2.65 5.64 -1.70
CA GLN A 217 -3.59 4.52 -1.76
C GLN A 217 -2.93 3.22 -2.26
N VAL A 218 -2.11 3.32 -3.31
CA VAL A 218 -1.35 2.18 -3.85
C VAL A 218 -0.34 1.65 -2.81
N LEU A 219 0.36 2.56 -2.10
CA LEU A 219 1.30 2.18 -1.04
C LEU A 219 0.59 1.57 0.17
N ALA A 220 -0.55 2.10 0.59
CA ALA A 220 -1.33 1.54 1.69
C ALA A 220 -1.79 0.11 1.40
N GLU A 221 -2.16 -0.18 0.15
CA GLU A 221 -2.51 -1.54 -0.28
C GLU A 221 -1.27 -2.44 -0.35
N PHE A 222 -0.15 -1.93 -0.87
CA PHE A 222 1.11 -2.66 -0.86
C PHE A 222 1.53 -3.05 0.57
N ASP A 223 1.42 -2.11 1.51
CA ASP A 223 1.73 -2.31 2.93
C ASP A 223 0.78 -3.35 3.55
N ARG A 224 -0.51 -3.32 3.19
CA ARG A 224 -1.50 -4.32 3.62
C ARG A 224 -1.13 -5.73 3.14
N LEU A 225 -0.73 -5.89 1.88
CA LEU A 225 -0.37 -7.18 1.30
C LEU A 225 0.94 -7.75 1.87
N ASN A 226 1.89 -6.88 2.24
CA ASN A 226 3.24 -7.27 2.65
C ASN A 226 3.54 -7.07 4.14
N HIS A 227 2.53 -6.76 4.97
CA HIS A 227 2.70 -6.37 6.38
C HIS A 227 3.63 -7.30 7.18
N HIS A 228 3.45 -8.62 7.06
CA HIS A 228 4.29 -9.59 7.77
C HIS A 228 5.78 -9.47 7.41
N ARG A 229 6.08 -9.29 6.13
CA ARG A 229 7.45 -9.14 5.63
C ARG A 229 8.05 -7.79 6.05
N ILE A 230 7.24 -6.72 6.06
CA ILE A 230 7.64 -5.39 6.55
C ILE A 230 8.01 -5.46 8.04
N HIS A 231 7.19 -6.12 8.85
CA HIS A 231 7.45 -6.27 10.29
C HIS A 231 8.76 -7.03 10.57
N GLN A 232 8.99 -8.13 9.84
CA GLN A 232 10.22 -8.92 9.96
C GLN A 232 11.46 -8.10 9.55
N GLU A 233 11.39 -7.37 8.44
CA GLU A 233 12.48 -6.52 7.97
C GLU A 233 12.84 -5.43 8.98
N ARG A 234 11.82 -4.78 9.58
CA ARG A 234 11.99 -3.77 10.65
C ARG A 234 12.72 -4.35 11.87
N LEU A 235 12.37 -5.55 12.31
CA LEU A 235 13.03 -6.21 13.45
C LEU A 235 14.52 -6.49 13.16
N VAL A 236 14.84 -6.92 11.94
CA VAL A 236 16.22 -7.15 11.52
C VAL A 236 17.01 -5.84 11.49
N LEU A 237 16.44 -4.76 10.93
CA LEU A 237 17.09 -3.44 10.87
C LEU A 237 17.29 -2.77 12.23
N THR A 238 16.39 -3.01 13.19
CA THR A 238 16.47 -2.46 14.55
C THR A 238 17.37 -3.28 15.48
N GLY A 239 18.03 -4.33 14.96
CA GLY A 239 18.92 -5.20 15.75
C GLY A 239 18.20 -6.08 16.77
N GLN A 240 16.86 -6.12 16.74
CA GLN A 240 16.02 -6.93 17.62
C GLN A 240 15.59 -8.26 16.99
N GLY A 241 15.87 -8.47 15.70
CA GLY A 241 15.67 -9.73 15.00
C GLY A 241 16.84 -10.69 15.20
N SER A 242 16.57 -12.00 15.15
CA SER A 242 17.63 -13.01 15.11
C SER A 242 18.53 -12.77 13.89
N ALA A 243 19.81 -12.45 14.11
CA ALA A 243 20.83 -12.16 13.11
C ALA A 243 21.17 -13.33 12.14
N ASN A 244 20.33 -14.37 12.07
CA ASN A 244 20.61 -15.65 11.41
C ASN A 244 19.76 -15.92 10.15
N VAL A 245 19.03 -14.93 9.61
CA VAL A 245 18.35 -15.07 8.31
C VAL A 245 19.18 -14.41 7.20
N ILE A 246 20.43 -14.86 7.04
CA ILE A 246 21.32 -14.46 5.92
C ILE A 246 21.17 -15.43 4.73
N SER A 247 20.17 -16.32 4.76
CA SER A 247 19.90 -17.27 3.68
C SER A 247 18.86 -16.80 2.67
N ASP A 248 18.14 -15.71 2.94
CA ASP A 248 17.08 -15.28 2.03
C ASP A 248 17.67 -14.51 0.86
N THR A 249 17.56 -15.09 -0.33
CA THR A 249 18.08 -14.50 -1.58
C THR A 249 17.14 -13.46 -2.18
N ASP A 250 15.99 -13.20 -1.57
CA ASP A 250 14.98 -12.30 -2.07
C ASP A 250 15.32 -10.80 -1.91
N LEU A 251 14.79 -9.99 -2.83
CA LEU A 251 14.87 -8.54 -2.74
C LEU A 251 13.99 -8.05 -1.56
N PRO A 252 14.53 -7.23 -0.64
CA PRO A 252 13.75 -6.73 0.50
C PRO A 252 12.47 -6.00 0.06
N VAL A 253 11.40 -6.15 0.84
CA VAL A 253 10.09 -5.55 0.54
C VAL A 253 10.16 -4.03 0.55
N SER A 254 11.07 -3.48 1.35
CA SER A 254 11.34 -2.05 1.36
C SER A 254 11.85 -1.50 0.03
N VAL A 255 12.61 -2.28 -0.74
CA VAL A 255 13.08 -1.91 -2.09
C VAL A 255 11.89 -1.75 -3.02
N GLN A 256 10.96 -2.70 -2.97
CA GLN A 256 9.76 -2.70 -3.79
C GLN A 256 8.87 -1.50 -3.46
N ARG A 257 8.68 -1.23 -2.16
CA ARG A 257 7.93 -0.05 -1.68
C ARG A 257 8.55 1.25 -2.18
N GLU A 258 9.87 1.38 -2.14
CA GLU A 258 10.56 2.59 -2.60
C GLU A 258 10.49 2.76 -4.13
N VAL A 259 10.62 1.67 -4.89
CA VAL A 259 10.46 1.69 -6.35
C VAL A 259 9.06 2.15 -6.74
N ILE A 260 8.01 1.63 -6.09
CA ILE A 260 6.62 2.05 -6.33
C ILE A 260 6.44 3.53 -6.01
N ARG A 261 6.94 3.97 -4.85
CA ARG A 261 6.85 5.37 -4.46
C ARG A 261 7.50 6.27 -5.49
N GLU A 262 8.76 6.01 -5.83
CA GLU A 262 9.53 6.86 -6.73
C GLU A 262 8.97 6.83 -8.16
N ALA A 263 8.47 5.68 -8.62
CA ALA A 263 7.85 5.57 -9.93
C ALA A 263 6.54 6.37 -10.06
N LEU A 264 5.73 6.42 -8.98
CA LEU A 264 4.43 7.10 -8.99
C LEU A 264 4.47 8.56 -8.49
N SER A 265 5.42 8.93 -7.64
CA SER A 265 5.54 10.28 -7.07
C SER A 265 5.85 11.33 -8.13
N ASP A 266 6.75 11.00 -9.05
CA ASP A 266 7.29 11.91 -10.06
C ASP A 266 6.62 11.73 -11.44
N LEU A 267 5.49 11.02 -11.50
CA LEU A 267 4.78 10.77 -12.76
C LEU A 267 3.77 11.89 -13.05
N ASN A 268 4.23 13.00 -13.64
CA ASN A 268 3.42 14.17 -13.98
C ASN A 268 2.15 13.86 -14.81
N VAL A 269 2.20 12.84 -15.68
CA VAL A 269 1.03 12.43 -16.49
C VAL A 269 -0.13 11.92 -15.63
N LEU A 270 0.12 11.44 -14.39
CA LEU A 270 -0.94 11.06 -13.45
C LEU A 270 -1.82 12.24 -13.03
N GLN A 271 -1.31 13.47 -13.11
CA GLN A 271 -2.11 14.68 -12.84
C GLN A 271 -3.13 14.95 -13.94
N LEU A 272 -2.99 14.32 -15.11
CA LEU A 272 -3.84 14.53 -16.27
C LEU A 272 -4.95 13.48 -16.38
N VAL A 273 -4.72 12.28 -15.87
CA VAL A 273 -5.70 11.18 -15.88
C VAL A 273 -6.50 11.13 -14.59
N GLN A 274 -7.67 10.51 -14.65
CA GLN A 274 -8.38 10.08 -13.46
C GLN A 274 -7.69 8.83 -12.94
N THR A 275 -7.20 8.89 -11.71
CA THR A 275 -6.55 7.75 -11.06
C THR A 275 -7.55 7.05 -10.15
N LEU A 276 -7.70 5.74 -10.33
CA LEU A 276 -8.58 4.89 -9.52
C LEU A 276 -7.81 3.68 -8.98
N THR A 277 -8.26 3.15 -7.85
CA THR A 277 -7.75 1.90 -7.29
C THR A 277 -8.92 0.93 -7.12
N ASP A 278 -8.78 -0.30 -7.64
CA ASP A 278 -9.79 -1.35 -7.55
C ASP A 278 -9.14 -2.68 -7.18
N PHE A 279 -8.93 -2.91 -5.89
CA PHE A 279 -8.22 -4.09 -5.37
C PHE A 279 -9.09 -5.34 -5.25
N SER A 280 -10.24 -5.38 -5.93
CA SER A 280 -11.18 -6.52 -5.91
C SER A 280 -10.65 -7.77 -6.63
N ALA A 281 -9.43 -7.73 -7.19
CA ALA A 281 -8.80 -8.81 -7.97
C ALA A 281 -9.65 -9.33 -9.14
N SER A 282 -10.48 -8.47 -9.72
CA SER A 282 -11.33 -8.79 -10.87
C SER A 282 -10.58 -8.62 -12.20
N ALA A 283 -10.95 -9.39 -13.23
CA ALA A 283 -10.39 -9.26 -14.59
C ALA A 283 -10.86 -7.98 -15.33
N THR A 284 -11.87 -7.32 -14.78
CA THR A 284 -12.50 -6.12 -15.35
C THR A 284 -12.80 -5.12 -14.23
N THR A 285 -12.72 -3.83 -14.53
CA THR A 285 -13.09 -2.74 -13.63
C THR A 285 -14.08 -1.82 -14.32
N ASN A 286 -14.98 -1.20 -13.55
CA ASN A 286 -16.01 -0.29 -14.07
C ASN A 286 -15.56 1.15 -13.92
N ILE A 287 -15.57 1.90 -15.01
CA ILE A 287 -15.21 3.32 -15.02
C ILE A 287 -16.50 4.15 -15.05
N PRO A 288 -16.77 4.92 -13.99
CA PRO A 288 -17.94 5.80 -13.96
C PRO A 288 -17.71 7.01 -14.86
N TYR A 289 -18.76 7.40 -15.59
CA TYR A 289 -18.80 8.67 -16.31
C TYR A 289 -20.17 9.31 -16.25
N GLU A 290 -20.20 10.62 -16.43
CA GLU A 290 -21.41 11.42 -16.46
C GLU A 290 -21.87 11.63 -17.90
N MET A 291 -23.17 11.38 -18.15
CA MET A 291 -23.81 11.69 -19.42
C MET A 291 -24.95 12.68 -19.21
N ARG A 292 -24.76 13.89 -19.74
CA ARG A 292 -25.77 14.93 -19.83
C ARG A 292 -26.67 14.69 -21.04
N ASP A 293 -27.98 14.66 -20.84
CA ASP A 293 -28.99 14.62 -21.89
C ASP A 293 -29.77 15.94 -21.90
N VAL A 294 -29.58 16.71 -22.98
CA VAL A 294 -30.25 17.99 -23.25
C VAL A 294 -31.17 17.90 -24.47
N SER A 295 -31.41 16.71 -25.01
CA SER A 295 -32.18 16.53 -26.25
C SER A 295 -33.63 17.03 -26.14
N ALA A 296 -34.19 17.05 -24.92
CA ALA A 296 -35.51 17.58 -24.63
C ALA A 296 -35.59 19.12 -24.54
N VAL A 297 -34.47 19.83 -24.42
CA VAL A 297 -34.45 21.30 -24.30
C VAL A 297 -34.37 21.90 -25.71
N LEU A 298 -35.53 22.27 -26.25
CA LEU A 298 -35.66 22.97 -27.54
C LEU A 298 -35.96 24.46 -27.28
N GLY A 299 -35.54 25.34 -28.21
CA GLY A 299 -35.85 26.78 -28.14
C GLY A 299 -35.33 27.48 -26.88
N ASP A 300 -34.10 27.15 -26.47
CA ASP A 300 -33.43 27.69 -25.26
C ASP A 300 -34.18 27.45 -23.93
N GLY A 301 -35.16 26.55 -23.92
CA GLY A 301 -36.00 26.31 -22.75
C GLY A 301 -37.03 27.42 -22.49
N ILE A 302 -37.29 28.29 -23.48
CA ILE A 302 -38.34 29.30 -23.38
C ILE A 302 -39.69 28.62 -23.54
N VAL A 303 -40.48 28.65 -22.47
CA VAL A 303 -41.82 28.04 -22.42
C VAL A 303 -42.81 29.11 -21.97
N PHE A 304 -43.89 29.27 -22.73
CA PHE A 304 -44.98 30.21 -22.42
C PHE A 304 -45.97 29.60 -21.41
N GLU A 305 -46.88 30.41 -20.87
CA GLU A 305 -47.85 29.98 -19.86
C GLU A 305 -48.60 28.70 -20.28
N ASN A 306 -48.71 27.74 -19.36
CA ASN A 306 -49.26 26.38 -19.54
C ASN A 306 -48.47 25.45 -20.49
N GLY A 307 -47.27 25.83 -20.95
CA GLY A 307 -46.41 24.96 -21.74
C GLY A 307 -45.69 23.89 -20.91
N THR A 308 -45.35 22.76 -21.54
CA THR A 308 -44.57 21.69 -20.88
C THR A 308 -43.11 22.13 -20.72
N ILE A 309 -42.63 22.17 -19.48
CA ILE A 309 -41.25 22.55 -19.17
C ILE A 309 -40.32 21.38 -19.51
N PRO A 310 -39.32 21.56 -20.41
CA PRO A 310 -38.37 20.52 -20.76
C PRO A 310 -37.45 20.22 -19.57
N LYS A 311 -37.22 18.93 -19.29
CA LYS A 311 -36.37 18.48 -18.18
C LYS A 311 -34.94 18.23 -18.67
N VAL A 312 -33.96 18.83 -18.00
CA VAL A 312 -32.56 18.42 -18.13
C VAL A 312 -32.35 17.14 -17.35
N LYS A 313 -31.74 16.13 -17.97
CA LYS A 313 -31.44 14.86 -17.32
C LYS A 313 -29.93 14.68 -17.26
N ASN A 314 -29.47 14.17 -16.12
CA ASN A 314 -28.11 13.73 -15.95
C ASN A 314 -28.14 12.27 -15.46
N SER A 315 -27.25 11.44 -15.99
CA SER A 315 -27.15 10.03 -15.59
C SER A 315 -25.69 9.66 -15.36
N GLN A 316 -25.44 8.99 -14.24
CA GLN A 316 -24.19 8.27 -14.04
C GLN A 316 -24.27 6.96 -14.82
N ARG A 317 -23.26 6.71 -15.64
CA ARG A 317 -23.11 5.45 -16.40
C ARG A 317 -21.76 4.84 -16.07
N MET A 318 -21.63 3.56 -16.35
CA MET A 318 -20.37 2.84 -16.19
C MET A 318 -20.00 2.23 -17.54
N ASP A 319 -18.70 2.29 -17.87
CA ASP A 319 -18.13 1.56 -19.00
C ASP A 319 -17.10 0.56 -18.49
N LEU A 320 -17.05 -0.60 -19.12
CA LEU A 320 -16.23 -1.71 -18.65
C LEU A 320 -14.82 -1.60 -19.23
N ALA A 321 -13.81 -1.65 -18.36
CA ALA A 321 -12.40 -1.69 -18.74
C ALA A 321 -11.80 -3.06 -18.38
N TYR A 322 -11.03 -3.65 -19.30
CA TYR A 322 -10.32 -4.90 -19.02
C TYR A 322 -8.94 -4.61 -18.45
N VAL A 323 -8.57 -5.43 -17.47
CA VAL A 323 -7.29 -5.37 -16.79
C VAL A 323 -6.24 -6.07 -17.64
N LEU A 324 -5.08 -5.44 -17.77
CA LEU A 324 -3.93 -5.99 -18.49
C LEU A 324 -2.76 -6.19 -17.51
N PRO A 325 -2.09 -7.36 -17.57
CA PRO A 325 -0.88 -7.58 -16.79
C PRO A 325 0.31 -6.87 -17.45
N MET A 326 1.03 -6.06 -16.67
CA MET A 326 2.31 -5.49 -17.04
C MET A 326 3.41 -6.24 -16.29
N LYS A 327 4.30 -6.92 -17.01
CA LYS A 327 5.37 -7.73 -16.43
C LYS A 327 6.73 -7.30 -16.95
N VAL A 328 7.71 -7.19 -16.05
CA VAL A 328 9.10 -6.80 -16.38
C VAL A 328 10.05 -7.68 -15.58
N ALA A 329 11.00 -8.32 -16.25
CA ALA A 329 12.06 -9.10 -15.60
C ALA A 329 13.31 -8.24 -15.35
N PHE A 330 13.97 -8.46 -14.22
CA PHE A 330 15.24 -7.87 -13.85
C PHE A 330 16.25 -8.99 -13.61
N GLU A 331 17.38 -8.93 -14.31
CA GLU A 331 18.54 -9.80 -14.10
C GLU A 331 19.63 -9.01 -13.37
N VAL A 332 20.21 -9.59 -12.32
CA VAL A 332 21.35 -9.05 -11.57
C VAL A 332 22.47 -10.09 -11.59
N SER A 333 23.68 -9.70 -12.02
CA SER A 333 24.83 -10.61 -12.05
C SER A 333 25.26 -11.00 -10.63
N ASN A 334 25.72 -12.25 -10.48
CA ASN A 334 26.17 -12.79 -9.20
C ASN A 334 27.44 -12.09 -8.69
N GLU A 335 28.31 -11.64 -9.60
CA GLU A 335 29.50 -10.86 -9.27
C GLU A 335 29.12 -9.48 -8.70
N LEU A 336 28.12 -8.82 -9.30
CA LEU A 336 27.61 -7.54 -8.78
C LEU A 336 27.00 -7.71 -7.37
N MET A 337 26.29 -8.81 -7.11
CA MET A 337 25.77 -9.14 -5.78
C MET A 337 26.89 -9.47 -4.79
N HIS A 338 27.91 -10.22 -5.22
CA HIS A 338 29.02 -10.62 -4.35
C HIS A 338 29.87 -9.40 -3.93
N PHE A 339 30.26 -8.55 -4.88
CA PHE A 339 31.05 -7.36 -4.59
C PHE A 339 30.28 -6.26 -3.85
N SER A 340 28.94 -6.19 -4.00
CA SER A 340 28.11 -5.29 -3.20
C SER A 340 27.84 -5.78 -1.78
N ARG A 341 27.87 -7.10 -1.54
CA ARG A 341 27.68 -7.72 -0.22
C ARG A 341 28.97 -7.79 0.62
N SER A 342 30.15 -7.87 0.00
CA SER A 342 31.43 -7.99 0.72
C SER A 342 31.88 -6.69 1.42
N SER A 343 31.37 -5.53 1.00
CA SER A 343 31.47 -4.29 1.77
C SER A 343 30.14 -4.09 2.49
N ALA A 344 30.16 -3.80 3.80
CA ALA A 344 28.97 -3.45 4.58
C ALA A 344 28.00 -2.59 3.76
N ILE A 345 26.86 -3.17 3.35
CA ILE A 345 25.76 -2.60 2.54
C ILE A 345 26.17 -1.32 1.78
N ASN A 346 26.70 -1.47 0.57
CA ASN A 346 27.00 -0.31 -0.26
C ASN A 346 25.68 0.31 -0.78
N TRP A 347 25.13 1.25 -0.01
CA TRP A 347 23.90 1.99 -0.31
C TRP A 347 23.90 2.63 -1.71
N ASP A 348 25.08 2.89 -2.32
CA ASP A 348 25.19 3.42 -3.68
C ASP A 348 24.71 2.41 -4.75
N ALA A 349 25.03 1.13 -4.59
CA ALA A 349 24.55 0.07 -5.50
C ALA A 349 23.04 -0.14 -5.38
N TRP A 350 22.53 -0.06 -4.15
CA TRP A 350 21.11 -0.16 -3.86
C TRP A 350 20.30 1.02 -4.44
N GLY A 351 20.76 2.25 -4.20
CA GLY A 351 20.13 3.45 -4.74
C GLY A 351 20.11 3.49 -6.28
N ARG A 352 21.18 3.02 -6.94
CA ARG A 352 21.22 2.93 -8.42
C ARG A 352 20.26 1.91 -8.98
N ASN A 353 20.08 0.77 -8.30
CA ASN A 353 19.14 -0.26 -8.73
C ASN A 353 17.69 0.25 -8.61
N VAL A 354 17.34 0.84 -7.46
CA VAL A 354 16.01 1.46 -7.22
C VAL A 354 15.72 2.54 -8.28
N ALA A 355 16.67 3.43 -8.53
CA ALA A 355 16.51 4.50 -9.52
C ALA A 355 16.33 3.97 -10.96
N THR A 356 17.02 2.88 -11.32
CA THR A 356 16.92 2.30 -12.66
C THR A 356 15.59 1.58 -12.85
N ALA A 357 15.19 0.76 -11.87
CA ALA A 357 13.93 0.03 -11.92
C ALA A 357 12.71 0.98 -11.91
N SER A 358 12.72 2.00 -11.05
CA SER A 358 11.64 2.99 -10.99
C SER A 358 11.52 3.77 -12.30
N ARG A 359 12.64 4.15 -12.92
CA ARG A 359 12.66 4.85 -14.21
C ARG A 359 12.06 4.02 -15.34
N ILE A 360 12.40 2.73 -15.43
CA ILE A 360 11.86 1.84 -16.47
C ILE A 360 10.34 1.69 -16.32
N ILE A 361 9.85 1.45 -15.09
CA ILE A 361 8.40 1.32 -14.83
C ILE A 361 7.69 2.63 -15.15
N LYS A 362 8.25 3.77 -14.70
CA LYS A 362 7.74 5.12 -14.99
C LYS A 362 7.61 5.35 -16.50
N GLU A 363 8.64 5.01 -17.26
CA GLU A 363 8.67 5.15 -18.72
C GLU A 363 7.57 4.32 -19.39
N LEU A 364 7.42 3.05 -18.99
CA LEU A 364 6.42 2.15 -19.56
C LEU A 364 4.99 2.63 -19.29
N VAL A 365 4.69 3.01 -18.05
CA VAL A 365 3.36 3.51 -17.66
C VAL A 365 3.07 4.83 -18.37
N ALA A 366 4.02 5.77 -18.37
CA ALA A 366 3.90 7.03 -19.08
C ALA A 366 3.59 6.81 -20.56
N ARG A 367 4.39 5.99 -21.25
CA ARG A 367 4.21 5.70 -22.68
C ARG A 367 2.84 5.10 -22.97
N ARG A 368 2.37 4.15 -22.15
CA ARG A 368 1.05 3.52 -22.33
C ARG A 368 -0.10 4.50 -22.17
N ILE A 369 -0.05 5.36 -21.14
CA ILE A 369 -1.06 6.39 -20.91
C ILE A 369 -1.06 7.39 -22.07
N MET A 370 0.10 7.89 -22.48
CA MET A 370 0.25 8.87 -23.54
C MET A 370 -0.22 8.36 -24.90
N ASN A 371 0.20 7.15 -25.29
CA ASN A 371 -0.25 6.53 -26.53
C ASN A 371 -1.77 6.26 -26.51
N SER A 372 -2.32 5.90 -25.35
CA SER A 372 -3.77 5.72 -25.18
C SER A 372 -4.53 7.05 -25.31
N MET A 373 -4.04 8.13 -24.72
CA MET A 373 -4.63 9.47 -24.87
C MET A 373 -4.69 9.92 -26.33
N GLN A 374 -3.57 9.79 -27.06
CA GLN A 374 -3.53 10.16 -28.47
C GLN A 374 -4.51 9.32 -29.29
N ARG A 375 -4.48 8.00 -29.11
CA ARG A 375 -5.36 7.07 -29.83
C ARG A 375 -6.84 7.38 -29.60
N VAL A 376 -7.21 7.66 -28.35
CA VAL A 376 -8.58 8.02 -27.97
C VAL A 376 -9.00 9.35 -28.61
N SER A 377 -8.11 10.35 -28.61
CA SER A 377 -8.33 11.64 -29.26
C SER A 377 -8.57 11.51 -30.77
N ASP A 378 -7.78 10.64 -31.42
CA ASP A 378 -7.83 10.38 -32.86
C ASP A 378 -9.03 9.55 -33.29
N SER A 379 -9.48 8.63 -32.43
CA SER A 379 -10.64 7.78 -32.70
C SER A 379 -11.95 8.56 -32.67
N TYR A 380 -11.98 9.76 -32.06
CA TYR A 380 -13.19 10.59 -32.02
C TYR A 380 -13.51 11.16 -33.41
N LEU A 381 -14.65 10.73 -33.98
CA LEU A 381 -15.09 11.09 -35.33
C LEU A 381 -14.09 10.71 -36.44
N ALA A 382 -13.28 9.66 -36.22
CA ALA A 382 -12.38 9.15 -37.25
C ALA A 382 -13.15 8.75 -38.51
N ALA A 383 -12.56 9.03 -39.67
CA ALA A 383 -13.13 8.67 -40.97
C ALA A 383 -12.30 7.56 -41.61
N SER A 384 -12.96 6.66 -42.34
CA SER A 384 -12.32 5.52 -43.01
C SER A 384 -11.85 5.88 -44.42
N VAL A 385 -10.70 5.34 -44.80
CA VAL A 385 -10.19 5.26 -46.16
C VAL A 385 -10.12 3.78 -46.52
N ALA A 386 -10.81 3.40 -47.59
CA ALA A 386 -10.84 2.03 -48.08
C ALA A 386 -10.02 1.91 -49.36
N ASP A 387 -9.21 0.85 -49.44
CA ASP A 387 -8.46 0.45 -50.63
C ASP A 387 -7.64 1.58 -51.29
N GLU A 388 -6.93 2.38 -50.50
CA GLU A 388 -6.00 3.37 -51.05
C GLU A 388 -4.87 2.65 -51.81
N ASP A 389 -4.69 2.98 -53.08
CA ASP A 389 -3.64 2.41 -53.92
C ASP A 389 -2.27 3.02 -53.59
N ILE A 390 -1.34 2.17 -53.18
CA ILE A 390 0.04 2.51 -52.84
C ILE A 390 1.07 1.78 -53.72
N ALA A 391 0.63 1.06 -54.76
CA ALA A 391 1.51 0.23 -55.59
C ALA A 391 2.66 1.04 -56.22
N THR A 392 2.38 2.27 -56.65
CA THR A 392 3.38 3.17 -57.25
C THR A 392 4.47 3.60 -56.27
N GLN A 393 4.18 3.61 -54.96
CA GLN A 393 5.16 3.97 -53.93
C GLN A 393 6.10 2.80 -53.60
N LEU A 394 5.64 1.56 -53.83
CA LEU A 394 6.34 0.31 -53.53
C LEU A 394 7.00 -0.28 -54.80
N GLN A 395 7.74 0.55 -55.55
CA GLN A 395 8.57 0.09 -56.67
C GLN A 395 10.03 0.09 -56.21
N ASP A 396 10.52 -1.07 -55.77
CA ASP A 396 11.82 -1.28 -55.12
C ASP A 396 12.06 -0.41 -53.88
N LYS A 397 10.99 -0.11 -53.14
CA LYS A 397 11.03 0.67 -51.90
C LYS A 397 10.35 -0.08 -50.77
N ALA A 398 10.87 0.13 -49.56
CA ALA A 398 10.27 -0.39 -48.34
C ALA A 398 9.35 0.63 -47.66
N LEU A 399 9.49 1.93 -47.95
CA LEU A 399 8.73 2.99 -47.31
C LEU A 399 7.59 3.47 -48.21
N PHE A 400 6.43 3.70 -47.60
CA PHE A 400 5.27 4.29 -48.26
C PHE A 400 4.53 5.20 -47.28
N ARG A 401 3.68 6.07 -47.83
CA ARG A 401 2.95 7.10 -47.08
C ARG A 401 1.48 7.06 -47.49
N THR A 402 0.60 7.26 -46.52
CA THR A 402 -0.84 7.36 -46.79
C THR A 402 -1.22 8.77 -47.25
N THR A 403 -2.30 8.89 -48.01
CA THR A 403 -2.76 10.19 -48.52
C THR A 403 -3.40 11.02 -47.42
N GLN A 404 -4.36 10.43 -46.69
CA GLN A 404 -4.93 11.03 -45.49
C GLN A 404 -4.09 10.69 -44.25
N PHE A 405 -3.92 11.66 -43.37
CA PHE A 405 -3.12 11.59 -42.14
C PHE A 405 -3.68 12.58 -41.10
N PRO A 406 -3.33 12.49 -39.81
CA PRO A 406 -2.74 11.34 -39.12
C PRO A 406 -3.56 10.07 -39.27
N VAL A 407 -2.89 8.93 -39.26
CA VAL A 407 -3.54 7.61 -39.20
C VAL A 407 -3.87 7.30 -37.74
N VAL A 408 -5.10 6.85 -37.48
CA VAL A 408 -5.52 6.43 -36.14
C VAL A 408 -4.90 5.08 -35.82
N ALA A 409 -4.24 4.97 -34.67
CA ALA A 409 -3.66 3.71 -34.23
C ALA A 409 -4.76 2.67 -33.94
N GLN A 410 -4.59 1.47 -34.52
CA GLN A 410 -5.49 0.34 -34.26
C GLN A 410 -5.48 -0.03 -32.78
N HIS A 411 -6.66 -0.33 -32.23
CA HIS A 411 -6.81 -0.85 -30.87
C HIS A 411 -7.54 -2.19 -30.88
N GLN A 412 -6.97 -3.17 -30.20
CA GLN A 412 -7.65 -4.42 -29.91
C GLN A 412 -7.64 -4.61 -28.39
N GLN A 413 -8.81 -4.92 -27.84
CA GLN A 413 -8.94 -5.26 -26.42
C GLN A 413 -8.59 -6.74 -26.24
N TYR A 414 -7.93 -7.06 -25.14
CA TYR A 414 -7.56 -8.42 -24.77
C TYR A 414 -8.04 -8.74 -23.34
N ASP A 415 -8.32 -10.01 -23.08
CA ASP A 415 -8.52 -10.54 -21.73
C ASP A 415 -7.17 -10.90 -21.05
N LEU A 416 -7.25 -11.40 -19.81
CA LEU A 416 -6.06 -11.85 -19.06
C LEU A 416 -5.35 -13.05 -19.68
N GLN A 417 -6.01 -13.81 -20.55
CA GLN A 417 -5.47 -14.98 -21.24
C GLN A 417 -4.84 -14.61 -22.60
N GLY A 418 -4.99 -13.35 -23.03
CA GLY A 418 -4.51 -12.88 -24.33
C GLY A 418 -5.50 -13.11 -25.48
N ASN A 419 -6.74 -13.53 -25.22
CA ASN A 419 -7.76 -13.64 -26.25
C ASN A 419 -8.31 -12.26 -26.61
N THR A 420 -8.63 -12.06 -27.89
CA THR A 420 -9.22 -10.82 -28.38
C THR A 420 -10.67 -10.66 -27.91
N ILE A 421 -10.99 -9.50 -27.36
CA ILE A 421 -12.36 -9.13 -27.00
C ILE A 421 -12.93 -8.17 -28.03
N GLY A 422 -14.02 -8.58 -28.70
CA GLY A 422 -14.70 -7.79 -29.71
C GLY A 422 -13.85 -7.56 -30.98
N ALA A 423 -14.38 -6.75 -31.89
CA ALA A 423 -13.70 -6.38 -33.13
C ALA A 423 -12.65 -5.28 -32.89
N PRO A 424 -11.56 -5.24 -33.70
CA PRO A 424 -10.57 -4.17 -33.60
C PRO A 424 -11.19 -2.81 -33.91
N GLU A 425 -10.84 -1.81 -33.11
CA GLU A 425 -11.18 -0.41 -33.32
C GLU A 425 -10.14 0.22 -34.25
N ASN A 426 -10.60 0.87 -35.33
CA ASN A 426 -9.77 1.48 -36.37
C ASN A 426 -8.75 0.49 -37.00
N PRO A 427 -9.21 -0.59 -37.66
CA PRO A 427 -8.31 -1.59 -38.24
C PRO A 427 -7.44 -1.00 -39.36
N ILE A 428 -6.18 -1.44 -39.43
CA ILE A 428 -5.27 -1.15 -40.53
C ILE A 428 -5.03 -2.45 -41.30
N VAL A 429 -5.49 -2.49 -42.55
CA VAL A 429 -5.39 -3.65 -43.43
C VAL A 429 -4.54 -3.28 -44.64
N LEU A 430 -3.40 -3.96 -44.79
CA LEU A 430 -2.49 -3.80 -45.93
C LEU A 430 -2.52 -5.07 -46.78
N LEU A 431 -2.86 -4.93 -48.05
CA LEU A 431 -2.87 -6.00 -49.04
C LEU A 431 -1.78 -5.73 -50.07
N ILE A 432 -0.85 -6.66 -50.25
CA ILE A 432 0.16 -6.63 -51.33
C ILE A 432 -0.06 -7.84 -52.22
N ASN A 433 -0.31 -7.59 -53.50
CA ASN A 433 -0.62 -8.59 -54.53
C ASN A 433 -1.72 -9.59 -54.08
N GLY A 434 -2.72 -9.09 -53.34
CA GLY A 434 -3.84 -9.89 -52.82
C GLY A 434 -3.57 -10.62 -51.50
N SER A 435 -2.34 -10.56 -50.95
CA SER A 435 -2.00 -11.15 -49.65
C SER A 435 -1.99 -10.11 -48.54
N GLU A 436 -2.58 -10.43 -47.40
CA GLU A 436 -2.56 -9.56 -46.22
C GLU A 436 -1.18 -9.55 -45.56
N VAL A 437 -0.64 -8.34 -45.39
CA VAL A 437 0.61 -8.08 -44.69
C VAL A 437 0.27 -7.73 -43.24
N LYS A 438 0.80 -8.52 -42.30
CA LYS A 438 0.56 -8.35 -40.87
C LYS A 438 1.49 -7.29 -40.26
N PRO A 439 1.13 -6.70 -39.11
CA PRO A 439 2.03 -5.83 -38.37
C PRO A 439 3.24 -6.62 -37.84
N TRP A 440 4.40 -5.97 -37.84
CA TRP A 440 5.60 -6.49 -37.18
C TRP A 440 5.45 -6.36 -35.66
N ASP A 441 5.66 -7.45 -34.91
CA ASP A 441 5.43 -7.49 -33.45
C ASP A 441 6.72 -7.38 -32.62
N GLY A 442 7.89 -7.43 -33.25
CA GLY A 442 9.18 -7.29 -32.58
C GLY A 442 9.56 -8.44 -31.64
N SER A 443 8.79 -9.54 -31.62
CA SER A 443 9.06 -10.70 -30.76
C SER A 443 10.25 -11.54 -31.21
N GLY A 444 10.65 -11.42 -32.48
CA GLY A 444 11.61 -12.32 -33.12
C GLY A 444 11.07 -13.75 -33.34
N GLN A 445 9.79 -14.00 -33.07
CA GLN A 445 9.12 -15.30 -33.23
C GLN A 445 8.20 -15.34 -34.46
N GLN A 446 8.13 -14.26 -35.23
CA GLN A 446 7.32 -14.21 -36.45
C GLN A 446 7.92 -15.12 -37.53
N ALA A 447 7.05 -15.81 -38.27
CA ALA A 447 7.48 -16.64 -39.40
C ALA A 447 8.16 -15.78 -40.48
N ALA A 448 9.03 -16.39 -41.28
CA ALA A 448 9.70 -15.68 -42.37
C ALA A 448 8.70 -15.03 -43.32
N GLY A 449 8.82 -13.72 -43.56
CA GLY A 449 7.73 -12.97 -44.18
C GLY A 449 8.03 -11.52 -44.53
N THR A 450 6.97 -10.81 -44.91
CA THR A 450 6.97 -9.35 -45.02
C THR A 450 5.93 -8.83 -44.06
N TYR A 451 6.32 -7.86 -43.26
CA TYR A 451 5.49 -7.23 -42.24
C TYR A 451 5.52 -5.72 -42.41
N TYR A 452 4.49 -5.02 -41.92
CA TYR A 452 4.51 -3.57 -41.88
C TYR A 452 4.83 -3.07 -40.47
N VAL A 453 5.59 -1.97 -40.40
CA VAL A 453 5.81 -1.19 -39.17
C VAL A 453 5.38 0.25 -39.42
N VAL A 454 4.64 0.81 -38.47
CA VAL A 454 4.26 2.22 -38.52
C VAL A 454 5.44 3.05 -38.01
N ARG A 455 6.01 3.90 -38.87
CA ARG A 455 7.12 4.80 -38.51
C ARG A 455 6.61 6.05 -37.81
N SER A 456 5.50 6.61 -38.30
CA SER A 456 4.81 7.72 -37.63
C SER A 456 3.32 7.69 -37.97
N TYR A 457 2.49 7.55 -36.93
CA TYR A 457 1.04 7.71 -37.05
C TYR A 457 0.66 9.13 -37.45
N ASN A 458 1.42 10.12 -36.98
CA ASN A 458 1.16 11.54 -37.24
C ASN A 458 1.35 11.91 -38.70
N LEU A 459 2.42 11.40 -39.32
CA LEU A 459 2.74 11.67 -40.73
C LEU A 459 2.12 10.65 -41.69
N GLY A 460 1.59 9.53 -41.18
CA GLY A 460 1.06 8.43 -41.98
C GLY A 460 2.16 7.68 -42.74
N GLN A 461 3.32 7.50 -42.09
CA GLN A 461 4.49 6.87 -42.70
C GLN A 461 4.62 5.42 -42.24
N PHE A 462 4.80 4.52 -43.20
CA PHE A 462 4.92 3.08 -42.99
C PHE A 462 6.21 2.57 -43.62
N ALA A 463 6.75 1.49 -43.07
CA ALA A 463 7.85 0.74 -43.66
C ALA A 463 7.51 -0.75 -43.70
N LEU A 464 7.95 -1.42 -44.76
CA LEU A 464 7.94 -2.86 -44.89
C LEU A 464 9.25 -3.42 -44.35
N VAL A 465 9.14 -4.44 -43.52
CA VAL A 465 10.28 -5.12 -42.89
C VAL A 465 10.14 -6.63 -43.05
N ASP A 466 11.26 -7.33 -42.92
CA ASP A 466 11.28 -8.78 -42.74
C ASP A 466 10.97 -9.18 -41.28
N GLU A 467 10.99 -10.48 -40.99
CA GLU A 467 10.81 -11.03 -39.65
C GLU A 467 11.84 -10.51 -38.63
N SER A 468 13.02 -10.09 -39.09
CA SER A 468 14.10 -9.53 -38.26
C SER A 468 13.97 -8.00 -38.05
N GLY A 469 12.94 -7.37 -38.63
CA GLY A 469 12.74 -5.92 -38.55
C GLY A 469 13.61 -5.12 -39.51
N VAL A 470 14.30 -5.76 -40.44
CA VAL A 470 15.16 -5.10 -41.44
C VAL A 470 14.29 -4.61 -42.60
N PRO A 471 14.50 -3.38 -43.12
CA PRO A 471 13.73 -2.87 -44.26
C PRO A 471 13.78 -3.81 -45.46
N LYS A 472 12.59 -4.21 -45.94
CA LYS A 472 12.44 -5.12 -47.07
C LYS A 472 11.77 -4.39 -48.22
N ALA A 473 12.54 -4.08 -49.25
CA ALA A 473 12.02 -3.50 -50.48
C ALA A 473 11.10 -4.52 -51.17
N VAL A 474 9.95 -4.03 -51.64
CA VAL A 474 8.99 -4.84 -52.38
C VAL A 474 8.69 -4.13 -53.68
N THR A 475 8.46 -4.90 -54.74
CA THR A 475 7.88 -4.45 -55.99
C THR A 475 6.50 -5.06 -56.14
N ALA A 476 5.46 -4.23 -56.01
CA ALA A 476 4.07 -4.66 -56.01
C ALA A 476 3.36 -4.21 -57.29
N ALA A 477 2.65 -5.14 -57.95
CA ALA A 477 1.78 -4.82 -59.08
C ALA A 477 0.42 -4.28 -58.61
N ASN A 478 -0.01 -4.70 -57.42
CA ASN A 478 -1.20 -4.20 -56.74
C ASN A 478 -0.88 -4.11 -55.24
N ALA A 479 -1.04 -2.94 -54.64
CA ALA A 479 -0.92 -2.78 -53.20
C ALA A 479 -1.95 -1.78 -52.70
N LYS A 480 -2.74 -2.20 -51.71
CA LYS A 480 -3.87 -1.44 -51.17
C LYS A 480 -3.77 -1.35 -49.66
N ILE A 481 -4.07 -0.17 -49.11
CA ILE A 481 -4.20 0.02 -47.67
C ILE A 481 -5.58 0.57 -47.31
N SER A 482 -6.21 -0.06 -46.32
CA SER A 482 -7.43 0.44 -45.67
C SER A 482 -7.11 0.82 -44.23
N TYR A 483 -7.54 2.02 -43.82
CA TYR A 483 -7.21 2.58 -42.51
C TYR A 483 -8.17 3.71 -42.13
N ASN A 484 -8.12 4.16 -40.87
CA ASN A 484 -8.87 5.33 -40.42
C ASN A 484 -7.93 6.52 -40.19
N TYR A 485 -8.39 7.73 -40.49
CA TYR A 485 -7.64 8.97 -40.22
C TYR A 485 -8.37 9.89 -39.25
N ALA A 486 -7.59 10.66 -38.50
CA ALA A 486 -8.10 11.58 -37.51
C ALA A 486 -8.68 12.84 -38.16
N THR A 487 -9.95 13.13 -37.88
CA THR A 487 -10.63 14.39 -38.27
C THR A 487 -10.59 15.43 -37.15
N ASN A 488 -10.41 14.97 -35.91
CA ASN A 488 -10.37 15.76 -34.69
C ASN A 488 -8.98 16.42 -34.45
N ILE A 489 -8.39 16.99 -35.51
CA ILE A 489 -7.05 17.59 -35.46
C ILE A 489 -6.95 18.81 -36.37
N GLN A 490 -6.16 19.81 -35.96
CA GLN A 490 -5.73 20.90 -36.85
C GLN A 490 -4.31 20.64 -37.33
N LYS A 491 -4.11 20.60 -38.65
CA LYS A 491 -2.78 20.54 -39.26
C LYS A 491 -2.24 21.94 -39.51
N VAL A 492 -0.96 22.14 -39.24
CA VAL A 492 -0.21 23.37 -39.46
C VAL A 492 1.10 22.99 -40.13
N ASP A 493 1.39 23.64 -41.26
CA ASP A 493 2.65 23.47 -41.98
C ASP A 493 3.79 24.18 -41.23
N SER A 494 4.89 23.47 -40.98
CA SER A 494 6.10 23.99 -40.34
C SER A 494 7.05 24.66 -41.32
N ASP A 495 6.87 24.46 -42.62
CA ASP A 495 7.77 25.02 -43.62
C ASP A 495 7.61 26.54 -43.70
N VAL A 496 8.70 27.25 -43.45
CA VAL A 496 8.71 28.71 -43.43
C VAL A 496 8.68 29.22 -44.88
N PRO A 497 7.64 29.96 -45.30
CA PRO A 497 7.58 30.50 -46.66
C PRO A 497 8.68 31.52 -46.92
N ASN A 498 9.17 31.57 -48.16
CA ASN A 498 10.17 32.55 -48.59
C ASN A 498 9.71 33.99 -48.26
N GLY A 499 10.57 34.73 -47.55
CA GLY A 499 10.31 36.13 -47.16
C GLY A 499 9.57 36.33 -45.83
N LEU A 500 9.23 35.25 -45.10
CA LEU A 500 8.69 35.33 -43.74
C LEU A 500 9.76 34.89 -42.73
N SER A 501 9.86 35.59 -41.59
CA SER A 501 10.74 35.12 -40.51
C SER A 501 10.11 33.92 -39.78
N PRO A 502 10.91 32.98 -39.25
CA PRO A 502 10.39 31.81 -38.53
C PRO A 502 9.42 32.18 -37.39
N GLU A 503 9.73 33.24 -36.63
CA GLU A 503 8.95 33.70 -35.47
C GLU A 503 7.54 34.15 -35.88
N LYS A 504 7.42 34.79 -37.06
CA LYS A 504 6.13 35.20 -37.64
C LYS A 504 5.34 34.01 -38.15
N HIS A 505 6.01 32.99 -38.67
CA HIS A 505 5.35 31.75 -39.11
C HIS A 505 4.82 30.94 -37.92
N TYR A 506 5.59 30.85 -36.82
CA TYR A 506 5.18 30.16 -35.59
C TYR A 506 3.92 30.77 -34.93
N ASN A 507 3.55 32.01 -35.26
CA ASN A 507 2.26 32.56 -34.86
C ASN A 507 1.07 31.73 -35.40
N LYS A 508 1.21 31.04 -36.54
CA LYS A 508 0.17 30.13 -37.06
C LYS A 508 -0.07 28.94 -36.13
N LEU A 509 1.00 28.39 -35.53
CA LEU A 509 0.90 27.33 -34.52
C LEU A 509 0.12 27.83 -33.30
N MET A 510 0.46 29.02 -32.80
CA MET A 510 -0.24 29.66 -31.68
C MET A 510 -1.72 29.94 -31.99
N GLN A 511 -2.05 30.34 -33.22
CA GLN A 511 -3.43 30.52 -33.67
C GLN A 511 -4.18 29.20 -33.78
N ALA A 512 -3.53 28.13 -34.26
CA ALA A 512 -4.13 26.80 -34.34
C ALA A 512 -4.50 26.24 -32.96
N ILE A 513 -3.61 26.40 -31.96
CA ILE A 513 -3.90 26.04 -30.56
C ILE A 513 -5.10 26.86 -30.06
N GLY A 514 -5.14 28.17 -30.32
CA GLY A 514 -6.27 29.03 -29.97
C GLY A 514 -7.59 28.59 -30.62
N ARG A 515 -7.58 28.23 -31.91
CA ARG A 515 -8.76 27.74 -32.63
C ARG A 515 -9.27 26.41 -32.08
N ARG A 516 -8.38 25.47 -31.74
CA ARG A 516 -8.80 24.19 -31.12
C ARG A 516 -9.36 24.39 -29.72
N LYS A 517 -8.79 25.31 -28.95
CA LYS A 517 -9.35 25.73 -27.66
C LYS A 517 -10.76 26.32 -27.82
N ALA A 518 -10.97 27.16 -28.83
CA ALA A 518 -12.29 27.74 -29.13
C ALA A 518 -13.31 26.66 -29.52
N ILE A 519 -12.97 25.75 -30.44
CA ILE A 519 -13.86 24.63 -30.82
C ILE A 519 -14.29 23.79 -29.61
N MET A 520 -13.39 23.53 -28.67
CA MET A 520 -13.77 22.79 -27.46
C MET A 520 -14.75 23.58 -26.58
N LYS A 521 -14.52 24.89 -26.39
CA LYS A 521 -15.37 25.73 -25.55
C LYS A 521 -16.71 26.05 -26.18
N ASP A 522 -16.71 26.42 -27.45
CA ASP A 522 -17.86 26.97 -28.16
C ASP A 522 -18.73 25.86 -28.71
N ASP A 523 -18.15 24.89 -29.44
CA ASP A 523 -18.93 23.82 -30.09
C ASP A 523 -19.23 22.66 -29.14
N ARG A 524 -18.30 22.32 -28.24
CA ARG A 524 -18.42 21.13 -27.36
C ARG A 524 -18.81 21.47 -25.93
N PHE A 525 -18.81 22.75 -25.56
CA PHE A 525 -19.04 23.20 -24.18
C PHE A 525 -18.12 22.52 -23.16
N VAL A 526 -16.86 22.27 -23.55
CA VAL A 526 -15.80 21.67 -22.71
C VAL A 526 -14.65 22.67 -22.58
N THR A 527 -14.21 22.93 -21.35
CA THR A 527 -13.01 23.75 -21.14
C THR A 527 -11.78 22.86 -21.12
N PRO A 528 -10.85 23.01 -22.09
CA PRO A 528 -9.55 22.34 -21.99
C PRO A 528 -8.73 22.95 -20.86
N ASP A 529 -7.97 22.11 -20.15
CA ASP A 529 -7.21 22.45 -18.94
C ASP A 529 -5.75 21.96 -18.97
N PHE A 530 -5.35 21.29 -20.06
CA PHE A 530 -3.95 20.92 -20.30
C PHE A 530 -3.59 20.89 -21.80
N LEU A 531 -2.30 21.04 -22.06
CA LEU A 531 -1.61 20.71 -23.30
C LEU A 531 -0.51 19.68 -23.02
N ILE A 532 -0.28 18.75 -23.93
CA ILE A 532 0.89 17.87 -23.89
C ILE A 532 1.64 17.98 -25.20
N MET A 533 2.95 18.21 -25.13
CA MET A 533 3.83 18.38 -26.29
C MET A 533 5.27 18.01 -25.93
N SER A 534 6.13 17.86 -26.93
CA SER A 534 7.56 17.69 -26.69
C SER A 534 8.25 19.01 -26.33
N ASN A 535 9.42 18.92 -25.69
CA ASN A 535 10.20 20.10 -25.30
C ASN A 535 10.61 20.94 -26.52
N THR A 536 10.95 20.28 -27.63
CA THR A 536 11.29 20.93 -28.92
C THR A 536 10.12 21.74 -29.46
N LEU A 537 8.90 21.19 -29.38
CA LEU A 537 7.71 21.87 -29.87
C LEU A 537 7.28 23.02 -28.96
N ASN A 538 7.51 22.90 -27.65
CA ASN A 538 7.30 23.99 -26.71
C ASN A 538 8.28 25.15 -26.94
N ASP A 539 9.56 24.86 -27.16
CA ASP A 539 10.56 25.88 -27.53
C ASP A 539 10.18 26.60 -28.83
N THR A 540 9.69 25.85 -29.82
CA THR A 540 9.15 26.43 -31.07
C THR A 540 7.95 27.35 -30.80
N CYS A 541 7.06 26.99 -29.87
CA CYS A 541 5.92 27.83 -29.49
C CYS A 541 6.36 29.11 -28.76
N THR A 542 7.34 29.04 -27.87
CA THR A 542 7.82 30.18 -27.08
C THR A 542 8.66 31.16 -27.91
N ASN A 543 9.24 30.69 -29.02
CA ASN A 543 9.94 31.52 -30.00
C ASN A 543 9.00 32.28 -30.96
N ALA A 544 7.68 32.07 -30.89
CA ALA A 544 6.72 32.83 -31.68
C ALA A 544 6.69 34.31 -31.27
N GLU A 545 6.57 35.23 -32.24
CA GLU A 545 6.58 36.69 -31.98
C GLU A 545 5.46 37.10 -31.01
N GLN A 546 4.27 36.52 -31.15
CA GLN A 546 3.13 36.78 -30.25
C GLN A 546 3.35 36.28 -28.82
N PHE A 547 4.28 35.36 -28.59
CA PHE A 547 4.63 34.89 -27.25
C PHE A 547 5.51 35.94 -26.54
N ILE A 548 6.48 36.51 -27.25
CA ILE A 548 7.43 37.51 -26.74
C ILE A 548 6.71 38.78 -26.23
N VAL A 549 5.64 39.21 -26.90
CA VAL A 549 4.85 40.39 -26.48
C VAL A 549 4.16 40.18 -25.12
N SER A 550 3.93 38.93 -24.70
CA SER A 550 3.23 38.61 -23.46
C SER A 550 4.08 38.67 -22.18
N GLN A 551 5.39 38.95 -22.27
CA GLN A 551 6.37 39.12 -21.17
C GLN A 551 6.34 38.07 -20.04
N ARG A 552 5.71 36.90 -20.25
CA ARG A 552 5.70 35.79 -19.30
C ARG A 552 6.59 34.67 -19.85
N ARG A 553 7.81 34.61 -19.31
CA ARG A 553 8.67 33.41 -19.33
C ARG A 553 8.73 32.93 -17.88
N ASP A 554 7.69 32.26 -17.40
CA ASP A 554 7.63 31.70 -16.04
C ASP A 554 8.08 30.23 -16.08
N GLY A 555 9.39 30.01 -16.22
CA GLY A 555 10.00 28.69 -16.32
C GLY A 555 10.38 28.01 -14.99
N THR A 556 9.90 28.47 -13.82
CA THR A 556 10.45 28.00 -12.53
C THR A 556 9.42 27.70 -11.42
N ARG A 557 8.16 27.39 -11.73
CA ARG A 557 7.16 27.02 -10.70
C ARG A 557 6.46 25.69 -10.97
N THR A 558 6.95 24.65 -10.29
CA THR A 558 6.34 23.32 -10.19
C THR A 558 5.26 23.29 -9.11
N ASN A 559 4.06 23.82 -9.40
CA ASN A 559 2.81 23.25 -8.87
C ASN A 559 1.61 23.66 -9.73
N ALA A 560 0.89 22.66 -10.26
CA ALA A 560 -0.35 22.75 -11.03
C ALA A 560 -0.32 23.51 -12.40
N GLN A 561 0.75 24.20 -12.76
CA GLN A 561 0.86 25.03 -13.98
C GLN A 561 1.45 24.32 -15.21
N GLY A 562 1.75 23.02 -15.13
CA GLY A 562 2.53 22.30 -16.15
C GLY A 562 4.03 22.37 -15.87
N ASP A 563 4.82 21.49 -16.50
CA ASP A 563 6.29 21.52 -16.42
C ASP A 563 6.93 22.28 -17.59
N LEU A 564 6.10 22.74 -18.55
CA LEU A 564 6.49 23.58 -19.67
C LEU A 564 5.75 24.92 -19.65
N GLU A 565 6.29 25.89 -20.38
CA GLU A 565 5.72 27.24 -20.44
C GLU A 565 4.28 27.21 -21.00
N ALA A 566 3.37 27.89 -20.30
CA ALA A 566 1.95 27.85 -20.63
C ALA A 566 1.65 28.54 -21.98
N VAL A 567 0.93 27.85 -22.86
CA VAL A 567 0.60 28.34 -24.20
C VAL A 567 -0.88 28.72 -24.28
N LYS A 568 -1.19 29.97 -24.62
CA LYS A 568 -2.58 30.50 -24.68
C LYS A 568 -3.36 30.28 -23.37
N SER A 569 -2.69 30.49 -22.22
CA SER A 569 -3.24 30.29 -20.87
C SER A 569 -3.69 28.86 -20.59
N LEU A 570 -3.10 27.88 -21.27
CA LEU A 570 -3.23 26.46 -20.95
C LEU A 570 -1.92 25.94 -20.36
N PRO A 571 -1.96 25.25 -19.21
CA PRO A 571 -0.81 24.52 -18.67
C PRO A 571 -0.24 23.54 -19.69
N ALA A 572 1.06 23.60 -19.96
CA ALA A 572 1.74 22.71 -20.89
C ALA A 572 2.56 21.65 -20.15
N TYR A 573 2.42 20.41 -20.57
CA TYR A 573 3.08 19.24 -20.00
C TYR A 573 4.01 18.61 -21.02
N SER A 574 5.19 18.17 -20.58
CA SER A 574 6.17 17.51 -21.41
C SER A 574 5.88 16.03 -21.58
N THR A 575 6.18 15.51 -22.77
CA THR A 575 6.22 14.07 -23.03
C THR A 575 7.53 13.48 -22.49
N ASN A 576 7.64 13.29 -21.17
CA ASN A 576 8.88 12.77 -20.53
C ASN A 576 9.21 11.28 -20.84
N ALA A 577 8.55 10.66 -21.82
CA ALA A 577 8.75 9.26 -22.18
C ALA A 577 9.23 9.12 -23.64
N PRO A 578 10.35 8.42 -23.91
CA PRO A 578 10.78 8.11 -25.27
C PRO A 578 9.81 7.13 -25.97
N GLY A 579 9.79 7.18 -27.30
CA GLY A 579 9.00 6.26 -28.12
C GLY A 579 7.48 6.42 -28.00
N THR A 580 6.99 7.59 -27.59
CA THR A 580 5.55 7.91 -27.63
C THR A 580 5.11 8.18 -29.08
N HIS A 581 3.85 7.87 -29.38
CA HIS A 581 3.27 8.12 -30.71
C HIS A 581 3.08 9.62 -31.02
N LEU A 582 3.27 10.51 -30.04
CA LEU A 582 3.13 11.95 -30.23
C LEU A 582 4.26 12.52 -31.07
N GLY A 583 5.47 11.94 -30.96
CA GLY A 583 6.65 12.48 -31.63
C GLY A 583 6.93 13.93 -31.22
N ASP A 584 7.74 14.62 -32.04
CA ASP A 584 8.07 16.04 -31.85
C ASP A 584 7.13 16.97 -32.64
N GLU A 585 6.23 16.39 -33.42
CA GLU A 585 5.33 17.10 -34.33
C GLU A 585 3.94 17.38 -33.73
N ARG A 586 3.59 16.80 -32.57
CA ARG A 586 2.20 16.79 -32.10
C ARG A 586 1.96 17.42 -30.73
N ILE A 587 0.88 18.19 -30.67
CA ILE A 587 0.31 18.74 -29.44
C ILE A 587 -1.04 18.08 -29.18
N LEU A 588 -1.20 17.49 -28.00
CA LEU A 588 -2.49 17.02 -27.49
C LEU A 588 -3.08 18.06 -26.55
N MET A 589 -4.40 18.26 -26.61
CA MET A 589 -5.14 19.14 -25.70
C MET A 589 -6.36 18.40 -25.19
N GLY A 590 -6.73 18.59 -23.93
CA GLY A 590 -7.93 17.97 -23.41
C GLY A 590 -8.38 18.53 -22.07
N GLN A 591 -9.35 17.83 -21.50
CA GLN A 591 -9.81 17.99 -20.12
C GLN A 591 -9.19 16.89 -19.24
N ARG A 592 -8.66 17.24 -18.07
CA ARG A 592 -8.14 16.29 -17.08
C ARG A 592 -9.25 15.34 -16.63
N GLY A 593 -8.86 14.13 -16.28
CA GLY A 593 -9.80 13.12 -15.78
C GLY A 593 -10.68 12.47 -16.85
N ALA A 594 -10.52 12.80 -18.14
CA ALA A 594 -11.28 12.14 -19.20
C ALA A 594 -10.75 10.74 -19.57
N LEU A 595 -9.45 10.47 -19.39
CA LEU A 595 -8.86 9.14 -19.47
C LEU A 595 -8.65 8.62 -18.05
N THR A 596 -8.96 7.36 -17.81
CA THR A 596 -8.82 6.73 -16.50
C THR A 596 -7.66 5.73 -16.50
N TYR A 597 -6.87 5.78 -15.42
CA TYR A 597 -5.85 4.80 -15.08
C TYR A 597 -6.25 4.12 -13.76
N THR A 598 -6.51 2.82 -13.81
CA THR A 598 -6.89 2.04 -12.63
C THR A 598 -5.81 1.01 -12.31
N VAL A 599 -5.37 0.96 -11.05
CA VAL A 599 -4.49 -0.10 -10.54
C VAL A 599 -5.33 -1.12 -9.75
N VAL A 600 -5.20 -2.40 -10.14
CA VAL A 600 -5.92 -3.53 -9.54
C VAL A 600 -5.02 -4.37 -8.65
N LYS A 601 -3.76 -4.51 -9.02
CA LYS A 601 -2.71 -5.11 -8.18
C LYS A 601 -1.47 -4.22 -8.28
N PRO A 602 -0.97 -3.67 -7.16
CA PRO A 602 0.29 -2.92 -7.14
C PRO A 602 1.46 -3.75 -7.68
N TYR A 603 2.51 -3.07 -8.14
CA TYR A 603 3.73 -3.73 -8.60
C TYR A 603 4.34 -4.58 -7.47
N THR A 604 4.59 -5.87 -7.74
CA THR A 604 5.23 -6.79 -6.78
C THR A 604 6.27 -7.62 -7.51
N LEU A 605 7.44 -7.83 -6.89
CA LEU A 605 8.48 -8.70 -7.43
C LEU A 605 8.27 -10.16 -7.00
N SER A 606 8.61 -11.08 -7.89
CA SER A 606 8.77 -12.50 -7.59
C SER A 606 10.01 -12.76 -6.75
N GLU A 607 10.09 -13.96 -6.21
CA GLU A 607 11.31 -14.50 -5.60
C GLU A 607 12.45 -14.50 -6.61
N MET A 608 13.69 -14.30 -6.13
CA MET A 608 14.87 -14.32 -6.98
C MET A 608 15.26 -15.77 -7.33
N GLN A 609 15.34 -16.07 -8.62
CA GLN A 609 15.71 -17.38 -9.15
C GLN A 609 17.08 -17.29 -9.86
N GLU A 610 17.76 -18.42 -10.02
CA GLU A 610 19.00 -18.43 -10.83
C GLU A 610 18.65 -18.15 -12.30
N ALA A 611 19.34 -17.18 -12.90
CA ALA A 611 19.11 -16.77 -14.27
C ALA A 611 19.43 -17.92 -15.23
N ARG A 612 18.64 -18.03 -16.31
CA ARG A 612 18.80 -19.09 -17.32
C ARG A 612 19.04 -18.52 -18.71
N ASP A 613 19.81 -19.24 -19.51
CA ASP A 613 19.97 -18.93 -20.93
C ASP A 613 18.76 -19.40 -21.76
N SER A 614 18.78 -19.14 -23.07
CA SER A 614 17.74 -19.58 -24.01
C SER A 614 17.57 -21.10 -24.10
N ASN A 615 18.52 -21.87 -23.56
CA ASN A 615 18.53 -23.33 -23.53
C ASN A 615 18.18 -23.88 -22.13
N GLY A 616 17.81 -23.02 -21.18
CA GLY A 616 17.47 -23.38 -19.81
C GLY A 616 18.67 -23.69 -18.89
N GLN A 617 19.90 -23.49 -19.37
CA GLN A 617 21.13 -23.66 -18.60
C GLN A 617 21.34 -22.50 -17.64
N LEU A 618 21.95 -22.78 -16.49
CA LEU A 618 22.25 -21.76 -15.49
C LEU A 618 23.28 -20.76 -16.03
N LYS A 619 23.00 -19.48 -15.84
CA LYS A 619 23.89 -18.35 -16.12
C LYS A 619 24.36 -17.74 -14.80
N GLY A 620 25.52 -17.08 -14.79
CA GLY A 620 26.10 -16.42 -13.61
C GLY A 620 25.34 -15.18 -13.14
N GLY A 621 24.04 -15.29 -12.90
CA GLY A 621 23.19 -14.22 -12.42
C GLY A 621 21.94 -14.75 -11.73
N LYS A 622 21.21 -13.87 -11.07
CA LYS A 622 19.87 -14.12 -10.54
C LYS A 622 18.86 -13.25 -11.27
N GLU A 623 17.67 -13.77 -11.50
CA GLU A 623 16.56 -13.07 -12.14
C GLU A 623 15.32 -13.07 -11.25
N ALA A 624 14.57 -11.97 -11.28
CA ALA A 624 13.23 -11.86 -10.70
C ALA A 624 12.35 -11.10 -11.68
N TYR A 625 11.06 -11.41 -11.72
CA TYR A 625 10.11 -10.63 -12.50
C TYR A 625 9.17 -9.87 -11.57
N GLY A 626 8.82 -8.64 -11.94
CA GLY A 626 7.75 -7.91 -11.31
C GLY A 626 6.52 -7.81 -12.18
N GLU A 627 5.37 -7.77 -11.54
CA GLU A 627 4.08 -7.65 -12.19
C GLU A 627 3.18 -6.62 -11.52
N GLU A 628 2.46 -5.85 -12.33
CA GLU A 628 1.38 -4.95 -11.94
C GLU A 628 0.17 -5.23 -12.84
N TYR A 629 -1.03 -5.13 -12.27
CA TYR A 629 -2.26 -5.31 -13.02
C TYR A 629 -2.97 -3.96 -13.09
N ASN A 630 -3.13 -3.44 -14.30
CA ASN A 630 -3.69 -2.12 -14.53
C ASN A 630 -4.64 -2.06 -15.72
N ALA A 631 -5.53 -1.06 -15.71
CA ALA A 631 -6.44 -0.78 -16.80
C ALA A 631 -6.33 0.69 -17.23
N ILE A 632 -6.30 0.95 -18.53
CA ILE A 632 -6.33 2.29 -19.11
C ILE A 632 -7.51 2.36 -20.06
N HIS A 633 -8.49 3.21 -19.79
CA HIS A 633 -9.67 3.30 -20.65
C HIS A 633 -10.33 4.69 -20.59
N CYS A 634 -10.96 5.06 -21.70
CA CYS A 634 -11.73 6.28 -21.85
C CYS A 634 -13.08 5.92 -22.50
N PRO A 635 -14.20 6.09 -21.77
CA PRO A 635 -15.52 5.83 -22.30
C PRO A 635 -15.78 6.57 -23.62
N LYS A 636 -16.34 5.85 -24.62
CA LYS A 636 -16.58 6.40 -25.96
C LYS A 636 -17.32 7.76 -25.97
N PRO A 637 -18.36 7.99 -25.12
CA PRO A 637 -19.09 9.26 -25.12
C PRO A 637 -18.28 10.48 -24.68
N ILE A 638 -17.20 10.30 -23.90
CA ILE A 638 -16.42 11.41 -23.35
C ILE A 638 -15.11 11.67 -24.12
N ARG A 639 -14.86 10.95 -25.20
CA ARG A 639 -13.66 11.14 -26.05
C ARG A 639 -13.62 12.50 -26.74
N ASN A 640 -14.78 13.16 -26.88
CA ASN A 640 -14.90 14.52 -27.40
C ASN A 640 -14.15 15.57 -26.55
N ARG A 641 -13.76 15.22 -25.32
CA ARG A 641 -12.94 16.04 -24.40
C ARG A 641 -11.46 16.10 -24.78
N PHE A 642 -11.02 15.38 -25.82
CA PHE A 642 -9.68 15.48 -26.36
C PHE A 642 -9.67 16.07 -27.77
N THR A 643 -8.55 16.70 -28.13
CA THR A 643 -8.28 17.28 -29.42
C THR A 643 -6.78 17.39 -29.65
N SER A 644 -6.34 17.70 -30.86
CA SER A 644 -4.90 17.87 -31.14
C SER A 644 -4.59 18.91 -32.21
N VAL A 645 -3.32 19.32 -32.24
CA VAL A 645 -2.69 20.11 -33.30
C VAL A 645 -1.47 19.34 -33.79
N LEU A 646 -1.29 19.24 -35.10
CA LEU A 646 -0.13 18.66 -35.75
C LEU A 646 0.67 19.76 -36.43
N PHE A 647 1.93 19.92 -36.05
CA PHE A 647 2.90 20.82 -36.66
C PHE A 647 3.90 19.99 -37.46
N TYR A 648 3.76 19.97 -38.79
CA TYR A 648 4.50 19.06 -39.66
C TYR A 648 5.09 19.79 -40.86
N SER A 649 6.21 19.28 -41.38
CA SER A 649 6.81 19.81 -42.61
C SER A 649 6.09 19.24 -43.83
N ALA A 650 5.51 20.10 -44.67
CA ALA A 650 4.86 19.67 -45.90
C ALA A 650 5.84 19.12 -46.94
N SER A 651 7.06 19.67 -47.00
CA SER A 651 8.14 19.25 -47.90
C SER A 651 8.96 18.07 -47.35
N GLY A 652 9.07 17.93 -46.03
CA GLY A 652 9.72 16.80 -45.38
C GLY A 652 8.82 15.55 -45.28
N ARG A 653 7.51 15.73 -45.38
CA ARG A 653 6.52 14.66 -45.48
C ARG A 653 6.42 14.09 -46.89
#